data_AF-S8CF74-F1
#
_entry.id   AF-S8CF74-F1
#
_cell.length_a   1.000
_cell.length_b   1.000
_cell.length_c   1.000
_cell.angle_alpha   90.00
_cell.angle_beta   90.00
_cell.angle_gamma   90.00
#
_symmetry.space_group_name_H-M   'P 1'
#
loop_
_entity.id
_entity.type
_entity.pdbx_description
1 polymer ?
#
loop_
_entity_poly.entity_id
_entity_poly.type
_entity_poly.pdbx_seq_one_letter_code
_entity_poly.pdbx_strand_id
1 'polypeptide(L)'
;LLERKMKDGYEKDGFVVDDIDEEGEEEQIDSDKRQKKKRKKKRASEKNYELDEDDYELLQESNISVQRRKPEIKNFKRLKRARGNVGEGISQFSAEEKLKRSLFGDDDGKSLGEKKVALQWNFYGYLFEDIAKEEEPLEMEHEGIDEEDEMADFIVDGEEYDEHGAPVRRRKPKITRQCPGISSSSLQAAHEIFGDAEDLLRMRKLDVRDMYDETGGVTLEDQFDPSLRSEKYMTKKDAQIRKIDIPERVQISEASTGVPSKDEKSIQMETEWIFSQLVRGTGYLFSQGNSTIQELNEEFKHHIARLLELMHAEKLDVPFISMYRKEQISTLLRVANEPEADTDDDPNSPTVKLHKLLWTIHDLDQKWLLLEKRKSALLMYFRKRFEDESQSISSDTRQNLNQQIYDSVMISLAAANSETEVDDLDLKFNLYFPPSEVVPYEGQYKRPKRKSRYSMCYSSGLWEVARKFCYSAEQFGLLLSLEEVRTDELEDPKETPEEMAWNFTCAMFQNSEVVLNGTRHMAAVEISCEPRVRKHVRSIFMDGAVVTTIPTASGSKTIDSFHQFAGVKWLKNKPLNEFQDAQWLIIQKAEEEKLLEVTIKLPEEKLVEKLIADAGEYYLSDGVSKSAKLWNEQRKLILIEAFHTFLFPSMEKEARLLLSSRAKTWLLWDYGMQLWNKVSVAPFQAKHNVADSNEKTTPRVMACCWGPGKPPTTFVMLDSFGEVIDILHASSLNLRGQSVYEQQSKKNDQQRVHKFIMDHQPHVVVLGAANLSCTRLKEDIYE
;
A
#
# COMPACT_ATOMS: atom_id res chain seq x y z
N LEU A 1 -38.73 -46.93 17.79
CA LEU A 1 -39.65 -48.02 17.38
C LEU A 1 -39.68 -48.01 15.85
N LEU A 2 -38.76 -48.75 15.23
CA LEU A 2 -39.03 -50.00 14.46
C LEU A 2 -39.71 -49.69 13.11
N GLU A 3 -39.31 -50.19 11.94
CA GLU A 3 -38.17 -50.95 11.43
C GLU A 3 -38.46 -51.22 9.93
N ARG A 4 -37.42 -51.22 9.06
CA ARG A 4 -37.22 -52.05 7.84
C ARG A 4 -38.26 -51.98 6.67
N LYS A 5 -37.87 -51.96 5.38
CA LYS A 5 -36.96 -52.88 4.67
C LYS A 5 -36.33 -52.27 3.39
N MET A 6 -35.09 -52.70 3.16
CA MET A 6 -34.23 -52.57 1.97
C MET A 6 -34.74 -53.32 0.72
N LYS A 7 -34.22 -52.93 -0.46
CA LYS A 7 -33.72 -53.85 -1.50
C LYS A 7 -32.51 -53.25 -2.24
N ASP A 8 -31.43 -54.03 -2.23
CA ASP A 8 -30.10 -53.81 -2.82
C ASP A 8 -30.03 -54.13 -4.32
N GLY A 9 -28.95 -53.65 -4.95
CA GLY A 9 -28.41 -54.13 -6.21
C GLY A 9 -27.07 -53.49 -6.56
N TYR A 10 -25.99 -53.89 -5.88
CA TYR A 10 -24.60 -53.62 -6.29
C TYR A 10 -23.88 -54.95 -6.57
N GLU A 11 -23.27 -55.04 -7.76
CA GLU A 11 -22.36 -56.12 -8.15
C GLU A 11 -20.95 -55.86 -7.60
N LYS A 12 -20.30 -56.97 -7.24
CA LYS A 12 -18.94 -57.11 -6.70
C LYS A 12 -17.90 -57.21 -7.83
N ASP A 13 -16.70 -56.72 -7.55
CA ASP A 13 -15.45 -57.49 -7.54
C ASP A 13 -14.33 -56.53 -7.10
N GLY A 14 -13.42 -56.81 -6.17
CA GLY A 14 -13.00 -58.07 -5.58
C GLY A 14 -11.48 -58.18 -5.69
N PHE A 15 -10.73 -57.71 -4.70
CA PHE A 15 -9.59 -58.49 -4.19
C PHE A 15 -9.16 -58.03 -2.78
N VAL A 16 -9.16 -59.03 -1.91
CA VAL A 16 -8.87 -59.09 -0.48
C VAL A 16 -7.44 -59.61 -0.32
N VAL A 17 -6.72 -59.24 0.75
CA VAL A 17 -6.21 -60.15 1.80
C VAL A 17 -5.84 -59.30 3.03
N ASP A 18 -6.62 -59.53 4.09
CA ASP A 18 -6.40 -59.19 5.49
C ASP A 18 -5.23 -59.98 6.09
N ASP A 19 -4.66 -59.50 7.20
CA ASP A 19 -4.52 -60.24 8.47
C ASP A 19 -3.71 -59.35 9.44
N ILE A 20 -4.38 -58.68 10.40
CA ILE A 20 -4.74 -59.11 11.77
C ILE A 20 -3.69 -58.70 12.81
N ASP A 21 -4.25 -58.24 13.92
CA ASP A 21 -3.72 -57.63 15.13
C ASP A 21 -2.67 -58.45 15.90
N GLU A 22 -1.84 -57.79 16.72
CA GLU A 22 -1.75 -58.08 18.17
C GLU A 22 -0.78 -57.15 18.92
N GLU A 23 -1.14 -56.92 20.18
CA GLU A 23 -0.54 -56.06 21.20
C GLU A 23 0.81 -56.58 21.77
N GLY A 24 1.55 -55.69 22.44
CA GLY A 24 2.16 -56.02 23.74
C GLY A 24 3.61 -56.54 23.79
N GLU A 25 4.49 -55.64 24.24
CA GLU A 25 5.59 -55.86 25.21
C GLU A 25 6.86 -56.68 24.88
N GLU A 26 7.97 -55.92 24.99
CA GLU A 26 9.25 -56.23 25.68
C GLU A 26 10.44 -56.96 25.01
N GLU A 27 11.58 -56.28 25.20
CA GLU A 27 12.98 -56.71 25.26
C GLU A 27 13.91 -56.76 24.03
N GLN A 28 14.79 -55.73 24.03
CA GLN A 28 16.24 -55.75 23.83
C GLN A 28 16.85 -56.59 22.68
N ILE A 29 17.13 -55.92 21.55
CA ILE A 29 18.30 -56.27 20.71
C ILE A 29 18.99 -55.00 20.15
N ASP A 30 20.14 -54.70 20.77
CA ASP A 30 21.42 -54.21 20.21
C ASP A 30 21.50 -52.84 19.49
N SER A 31 22.04 -51.85 20.22
CA SER A 31 22.18 -50.43 19.83
C SER A 31 23.23 -50.17 18.73
N ASP A 32 24.10 -51.15 18.43
CA ASP A 32 25.23 -50.98 17.51
C ASP A 32 24.86 -51.08 16.01
N LYS A 33 23.72 -51.71 15.67
CA LYS A 33 23.24 -51.79 14.28
C LYS A 33 22.54 -50.52 13.80
N ARG A 34 21.98 -49.70 14.72
CA ARG A 34 21.26 -48.46 14.39
C ARG A 34 22.22 -47.30 14.09
N GLN A 35 23.40 -47.26 14.71
CA GLN A 35 24.42 -46.25 14.42
C GLN A 35 25.15 -46.48 13.08
N LYS A 36 25.40 -47.74 12.68
CA LYS A 36 25.99 -48.04 11.35
C LYS A 36 25.04 -47.71 10.19
N LYS A 37 23.72 -47.90 10.35
CA LYS A 37 22.72 -47.52 9.33
C LYS A 37 22.55 -45.99 9.23
N LYS A 38 22.61 -45.24 10.35
CA LYS A 38 22.60 -43.76 10.32
C LYS A 38 23.88 -43.16 9.72
N ARG A 39 25.08 -43.71 9.98
CA ARG A 39 26.33 -43.23 9.37
C ARG A 39 26.44 -43.52 7.86
N LYS A 40 25.88 -44.65 7.38
CA LYS A 40 25.80 -44.93 5.93
C LYS A 40 24.77 -44.05 5.21
N LYS A 41 23.68 -43.66 5.86
CA LYS A 41 22.67 -42.75 5.28
C LYS A 41 23.14 -41.29 5.25
N LYS A 42 23.94 -40.84 6.24
CA LYS A 42 24.55 -39.50 6.26
C LYS A 42 25.66 -39.32 5.22
N ARG A 43 26.49 -40.35 4.95
CA ARG A 43 27.52 -40.31 3.89
C ARG A 43 26.98 -40.43 2.46
N ALA A 44 25.70 -40.80 2.29
CA ALA A 44 25.07 -40.88 0.97
C ALA A 44 24.32 -39.58 0.58
N SER A 45 23.96 -38.72 1.54
CA SER A 45 23.31 -37.43 1.27
C SER A 45 24.28 -36.27 1.03
N GLU A 46 25.58 -36.42 1.34
CA GLU A 46 26.61 -35.39 1.13
C GLU A 46 27.21 -35.37 -0.30
N LYS A 47 26.79 -36.28 -1.19
CA LYS A 47 27.39 -36.40 -2.54
C LYS A 47 26.69 -35.65 -3.67
N ASN A 48 25.51 -35.07 -3.43
CA ASN A 48 24.75 -34.31 -4.43
C ASN A 48 24.27 -32.96 -3.84
N TYR A 49 25.19 -32.09 -3.46
CA TYR A 49 24.92 -30.65 -3.36
C TYR A 49 25.41 -30.02 -4.66
N GLU A 50 24.49 -29.71 -5.57
CA GLU A 50 24.74 -28.82 -6.71
C GLU A 50 24.21 -27.45 -6.28
N LEU A 51 25.12 -26.48 -6.17
CA LEU A 51 24.75 -25.07 -5.99
C LEU A 51 24.07 -24.61 -7.27
N ASP A 52 23.00 -23.82 -7.14
CA ASP A 52 22.34 -23.13 -8.23
C ASP A 52 23.19 -21.96 -8.73
N GLU A 53 22.84 -21.38 -9.89
CA GLU A 53 23.68 -20.36 -10.54
C GLU A 53 23.82 -19.08 -9.68
N ASP A 54 22.79 -18.75 -8.89
CA ASP A 54 22.76 -17.59 -8.00
C ASP A 54 23.74 -17.76 -6.81
N ASP A 55 23.85 -18.97 -6.24
CA ASP A 55 24.83 -19.29 -5.20
C ASP A 55 26.28 -19.20 -5.71
N TYR A 56 26.52 -19.53 -6.99
CA TYR A 56 27.84 -19.35 -7.60
C TYR A 56 28.18 -17.87 -7.86
N GLU A 57 27.20 -17.01 -8.10
CA GLU A 57 27.41 -15.56 -8.22
C GLU A 57 27.76 -14.95 -6.85
N LEU A 58 27.06 -15.32 -5.78
CA LEU A 58 27.39 -14.91 -4.40
C LEU A 58 28.81 -15.32 -3.97
N LEU A 59 29.26 -16.51 -4.37
CA LEU A 59 30.63 -16.96 -4.10
C LEU A 59 31.69 -16.20 -4.92
N GLN A 60 31.34 -15.74 -6.13
CA GLN A 60 32.21 -14.89 -6.95
C GLN A 60 32.28 -13.46 -6.42
N GLU A 61 31.16 -12.90 -5.95
CA GLU A 61 31.11 -11.57 -5.32
C GLU A 61 31.90 -11.51 -4.01
N SER A 62 32.01 -12.63 -3.30
CA SER A 62 32.81 -12.77 -2.07
C SER A 62 34.27 -13.18 -2.31
N ASN A 63 34.77 -13.13 -3.56
CA ASN A 63 36.14 -13.49 -3.96
C ASN A 63 36.57 -14.96 -3.65
N ILE A 64 35.62 -15.89 -3.54
CA ILE A 64 35.89 -17.31 -3.29
C ILE A 64 35.83 -18.10 -4.62
N SER A 65 36.97 -18.58 -5.13
CA SER A 65 37.00 -19.33 -6.41
C SER A 65 36.62 -20.81 -6.22
N VAL A 66 35.47 -21.23 -6.77
CA VAL A 66 35.05 -22.65 -6.81
C VAL A 66 35.02 -23.19 -8.24
N GLN A 67 35.58 -24.38 -8.48
CA GLN A 67 35.63 -25.01 -9.81
C GLN A 67 34.24 -25.56 -10.22
N ARG A 68 33.60 -24.93 -11.21
CA ARG A 68 32.34 -25.43 -11.80
C ARG A 68 32.57 -26.76 -12.54
N ARG A 69 31.77 -27.80 -12.26
CA ARG A 69 31.75 -29.05 -13.04
C ARG A 69 30.90 -28.87 -14.29
N LYS A 70 31.40 -29.31 -15.46
CA LYS A 70 30.69 -29.20 -16.75
C LYS A 70 29.64 -30.31 -16.90
N PRO A 71 28.39 -30.01 -17.29
CA PRO A 71 27.41 -31.04 -17.63
C PRO A 71 27.70 -31.67 -19.00
N GLU A 72 27.41 -32.97 -19.14
CA GLU A 72 27.54 -33.72 -20.39
C GLU A 72 26.51 -33.25 -21.44
N ILE A 73 27.01 -32.76 -22.57
CA ILE A 73 26.21 -32.23 -23.68
C ILE A 73 25.81 -33.38 -24.61
N LYS A 74 24.51 -33.63 -24.76
CA LYS A 74 23.97 -34.41 -25.89
C LYS A 74 23.95 -33.54 -27.15
N ASN A 75 24.55 -34.09 -28.21
CA ASN A 75 24.86 -33.47 -29.50
C ASN A 75 23.66 -32.88 -30.25
N PHE A 76 23.67 -31.58 -30.55
CA PHE A 76 23.10 -31.04 -31.80
C PHE A 76 23.94 -29.86 -32.35
N LYS A 77 23.83 -29.67 -33.66
CA LYS A 77 24.85 -29.16 -34.59
C LYS A 77 25.22 -27.69 -34.42
N ARG A 78 26.52 -27.46 -34.48
CA ARG A 78 27.27 -26.19 -34.46
C ARG A 78 27.11 -25.43 -35.79
N LEU A 79 26.81 -24.13 -35.74
CA LEU A 79 27.20 -23.17 -36.79
C LEU A 79 27.99 -22.00 -36.18
N LYS A 80 28.99 -21.56 -36.93
CA LYS A 80 30.16 -20.77 -36.50
C LYS A 80 29.83 -19.34 -36.06
N ARG A 81 30.42 -18.93 -34.92
CA ARG A 81 30.71 -17.52 -34.57
C ARG A 81 31.84 -16.98 -35.47
N ALA A 82 31.66 -15.77 -35.98
CA ALA A 82 32.74 -14.88 -36.41
C ALA A 82 32.97 -13.81 -35.33
N ARG A 83 34.23 -13.45 -35.16
CA ARG A 83 34.83 -12.58 -34.12
C ARG A 83 34.91 -11.14 -34.66
N GLY A 84 34.64 -10.13 -33.83
CA GLY A 84 34.89 -8.71 -34.12
C GLY A 84 34.93 -7.89 -32.83
N ASN A 85 35.81 -6.90 -32.76
CA ASN A 85 36.38 -6.28 -31.54
C ASN A 85 35.48 -5.29 -30.77
N VAL A 86 35.71 -5.29 -29.45
CA VAL A 86 36.00 -4.16 -28.52
C VAL A 86 35.37 -2.78 -28.77
N GLY A 87 34.64 -2.31 -27.75
CA GLY A 87 34.34 -0.91 -27.49
C GLY A 87 33.54 -0.79 -26.19
N GLU A 88 34.23 -0.65 -25.05
CA GLU A 88 33.63 -0.28 -23.77
C GLU A 88 33.08 1.15 -23.85
N GLY A 89 31.80 1.31 -23.50
CA GLY A 89 31.14 2.58 -23.33
C GLY A 89 30.11 2.46 -22.21
N ILE A 90 30.47 2.94 -21.03
CA ILE A 90 29.57 3.10 -19.89
C ILE A 90 28.53 4.16 -20.28
N SER A 91 27.31 3.74 -20.65
CA SER A 91 26.20 4.66 -20.85
C SER A 91 25.43 4.81 -19.54
N GLN A 92 25.58 6.00 -18.93
CA GLN A 92 24.71 6.46 -17.86
C GLN A 92 23.24 6.48 -18.34
N PHE A 93 22.39 5.68 -17.69
CA PHE A 93 20.95 5.75 -17.91
C PHE A 93 20.40 7.03 -17.28
N SER A 94 19.67 7.82 -18.07
CA SER A 94 18.94 9.01 -17.60
C SER A 94 17.78 8.61 -16.70
N ALA A 95 17.51 9.42 -15.66
CA ALA A 95 16.39 9.26 -14.73
C ALA A 95 15.01 9.15 -15.42
N GLU A 96 14.90 9.60 -16.67
CA GLU A 96 13.69 9.56 -17.48
C GLU A 96 13.30 8.13 -17.92
N GLU A 97 14.25 7.22 -18.11
CA GLU A 97 13.96 5.82 -18.47
C GLU A 97 13.55 4.96 -17.28
N LYS A 98 14.06 5.26 -16.06
CA LYS A 98 13.56 4.66 -14.82
C LYS A 98 12.13 5.11 -14.50
N LEU A 99 11.79 6.37 -14.82
CA LEU A 99 10.44 6.90 -14.66
C LEU A 99 9.44 6.21 -15.60
N LYS A 100 9.80 5.98 -16.88
CA LYS A 100 8.95 5.27 -17.85
C LYS A 100 8.67 3.82 -17.45
N ARG A 101 9.64 3.14 -16.81
CA ARG A 101 9.50 1.76 -16.32
C ARG A 101 8.62 1.64 -15.07
N SER A 102 8.50 2.72 -14.29
CA SER A 102 7.67 2.80 -13.08
C SER A 102 6.23 3.26 -13.36
N LEU A 103 5.99 4.02 -14.44
CA LEU A 103 4.67 4.58 -14.77
C LEU A 103 3.82 3.70 -15.70
N PHE A 104 4.43 2.84 -16.52
CA PHE A 104 3.72 1.99 -17.48
C PHE A 104 4.09 0.53 -17.21
N GLY A 105 3.27 -0.17 -16.43
CA GLY A 105 3.48 -1.58 -16.08
C GLY A 105 3.39 -2.50 -17.31
N ASP A 106 4.26 -3.51 -17.35
CA ASP A 106 4.18 -4.64 -18.28
C ASP A 106 2.90 -5.46 -18.02
N ASP A 107 1.97 -5.45 -18.97
CA ASP A 107 0.78 -6.32 -18.99
C ASP A 107 1.14 -7.72 -19.51
N ASP A 108 1.31 -8.65 -18.58
CA ASP A 108 1.37 -10.09 -18.85
C ASP A 108 0.04 -10.77 -18.47
N GLY A 109 -0.68 -11.31 -19.46
CA GLY A 109 -1.56 -12.48 -19.30
C GLY A 109 -0.80 -13.76 -19.67
N LYS A 110 -0.98 -14.96 -19.11
CA LYS A 110 -2.07 -15.57 -18.34
C LYS A 110 -1.55 -16.71 -17.44
N SER A 111 -2.20 -16.88 -16.29
CA SER A 111 -2.58 -18.15 -15.61
C SER A 111 -1.49 -19.10 -15.09
N LEU A 112 -0.97 -18.81 -13.91
CA LEU A 112 -1.11 -19.66 -12.72
C LEU A 112 -1.08 -18.73 -11.49
N GLY A 113 -1.83 -19.07 -10.44
CA GLY A 113 -2.21 -18.13 -9.39
C GLY A 113 -1.05 -17.53 -8.61
N GLU A 114 -0.91 -16.21 -8.72
CA GLU A 114 -0.26 -15.34 -7.74
C GLU A 114 -0.86 -13.93 -7.87
N LYS A 115 -1.12 -13.30 -6.72
CA LYS A 115 -1.98 -12.13 -6.54
C LYS A 115 -1.46 -10.88 -7.28
N LYS A 116 -1.91 -10.63 -8.52
CA LYS A 116 -1.89 -9.27 -9.11
C LYS A 116 -3.06 -8.47 -8.54
N VAL A 117 -2.83 -7.82 -7.41
CA VAL A 117 -3.71 -6.77 -6.89
C VAL A 117 -3.58 -5.58 -7.85
N ALA A 118 -4.68 -5.18 -8.48
CA ALA A 118 -4.75 -3.88 -9.12
C ALA A 118 -4.38 -2.82 -8.08
N LEU A 119 -3.24 -2.15 -8.28
CA LEU A 119 -2.77 -1.05 -7.45
C LEU A 119 -3.69 0.16 -7.68
N GLN A 120 -4.92 0.05 -7.18
CA GLN A 120 -5.66 1.21 -6.74
C GLN A 120 -4.80 1.83 -5.65
N TRP A 121 -4.35 3.06 -5.89
CA TRP A 121 -3.45 3.83 -5.03
C TRP A 121 -4.05 3.96 -3.63
N ASN A 122 -3.83 2.95 -2.78
CA ASN A 122 -4.15 2.98 -1.37
C ASN A 122 -3.14 3.93 -0.72
N PHE A 123 -3.55 5.20 -0.60
CA PHE A 123 -2.81 6.28 0.04
C PHE A 123 -2.30 5.92 1.45
N TYR A 124 -2.95 4.99 2.15
CA TYR A 124 -2.51 4.53 3.48
C TYR A 124 -1.52 3.35 3.49
N GLY A 125 -1.24 2.74 2.33
CA GLY A 125 -0.34 1.58 2.24
C GLY A 125 1.14 1.93 2.28
N TYR A 126 1.52 3.12 1.80
CA TYR A 126 2.92 3.54 1.70
C TYR A 126 3.52 4.10 3.01
N LEU A 127 2.71 4.27 4.07
CA LEU A 127 3.17 4.87 5.33
C LEU A 127 3.57 3.85 6.41
N PHE A 128 3.39 2.53 6.19
CA PHE A 128 3.52 1.54 7.26
C PHE A 128 4.39 0.30 6.95
N GLU A 129 5.20 0.32 5.90
CA GLU A 129 5.96 -0.89 5.50
C GLU A 129 7.25 -1.18 6.31
N ASP A 130 7.62 -0.36 7.31
CA ASP A 130 8.89 -0.51 8.05
C ASP A 130 8.76 -0.73 9.57
N ILE A 131 7.71 -1.40 10.07
CA ILE A 131 7.68 -1.85 11.48
C ILE A 131 7.12 -3.26 11.61
N ALA A 132 7.94 -4.26 11.30
CA ALA A 132 7.81 -5.60 11.87
C ALA A 132 9.09 -6.44 11.66
N LYS A 133 10.08 -6.27 12.55
CA LYS A 133 10.95 -7.39 12.97
C LYS A 133 11.19 -7.27 14.47
N GLU A 134 10.60 -8.22 15.19
CA GLU A 134 10.97 -8.54 16.57
C GLU A 134 12.41 -9.08 16.58
N GLU A 135 13.27 -8.53 17.43
CA GLU A 135 14.50 -9.19 17.87
C GLU A 135 14.53 -9.25 19.41
N GLU A 136 14.76 -10.46 19.91
CA GLU A 136 15.01 -10.78 21.32
C GLU A 136 16.35 -10.17 21.79
N PRO A 137 16.47 -9.71 23.06
CA PRO A 137 17.71 -9.16 23.57
C PRO A 137 18.73 -10.27 23.89
N LEU A 138 19.91 -10.21 23.27
CA LEU A 138 21.10 -10.93 23.70
C LEU A 138 21.84 -10.13 24.77
N GLU A 139 21.93 -10.72 25.95
CA GLU A 139 22.73 -10.28 27.09
C GLU A 139 24.22 -10.25 26.73
N MET A 140 24.91 -9.13 26.95
CA MET A 140 26.37 -9.09 27.00
C MET A 140 26.83 -8.83 28.43
N GLU A 141 27.61 -9.78 28.94
CA GLU A 141 28.23 -9.79 30.25
C GLU A 141 29.24 -8.64 30.40
N HIS A 142 29.10 -7.87 31.49
CA HIS A 142 30.14 -6.97 31.97
C HIS A 142 31.20 -7.77 32.73
N GLU A 143 32.41 -7.88 32.19
CA GLU A 143 33.60 -8.17 32.99
C GLU A 143 34.29 -6.85 33.37
N GLY A 144 34.44 -6.65 34.67
CA GLY A 144 35.10 -5.51 35.27
C GLY A 144 36.61 -5.59 35.18
N ILE A 145 37.24 -4.42 35.06
CA ILE A 145 38.61 -4.19 35.52
C ILE A 145 38.59 -2.88 36.28
N ASP A 146 38.71 -3.03 37.59
CA ASP A 146 38.94 -2.01 38.58
C ASP A 146 40.41 -1.54 38.58
N GLU A 147 40.56 -0.34 39.16
CA GLU A 147 41.70 0.17 39.93
C GLU A 147 42.83 0.96 39.24
N GLU A 148 42.74 2.28 39.51
CA GLU A 148 43.75 3.11 40.19
C GLU A 148 45.04 3.52 39.43
N ASP A 149 45.15 4.83 39.19
CA ASP A 149 46.30 5.59 39.69
C ASP A 149 45.93 7.09 39.82
N GLU A 150 45.78 7.51 41.08
CA GLU A 150 45.72 8.89 41.53
C GLU A 150 47.09 9.60 41.36
N MET A 151 47.05 10.94 41.36
CA MET A 151 48.16 11.87 41.66
C MET A 151 48.97 12.39 40.46
N ALA A 152 48.58 13.58 39.97
CA ALA A 152 49.49 14.74 39.88
C ALA A 152 48.73 16.00 39.41
N ASP A 153 48.06 16.65 40.37
CA ASP A 153 47.50 17.98 40.20
C ASP A 153 48.41 18.98 40.93
N PHE A 154 49.33 19.65 40.22
CA PHE A 154 50.02 20.85 40.72
C PHE A 154 50.71 21.63 39.60
N ILE A 155 50.09 22.72 39.15
CA ILE A 155 50.64 24.09 39.09
C ILE A 155 49.49 25.03 38.71
N VAL A 156 49.31 26.03 39.55
CA VAL A 156 48.30 27.09 39.52
C VAL A 156 48.53 28.02 38.31
N ASP A 157 47.51 28.21 37.48
CA ASP A 157 47.49 29.23 36.43
C ASP A 157 47.44 30.63 37.07
N GLY A 158 48.55 31.36 36.99
CA GLY A 158 48.59 32.81 37.25
C GLY A 158 48.22 33.56 35.98
N GLU A 159 47.03 34.14 35.95
CA GLU A 159 46.57 35.04 34.87
C GLU A 159 47.27 36.40 34.99
N GLU A 160 48.20 36.71 34.07
CA GLU A 160 48.69 38.09 33.85
C GLU A 160 47.82 38.77 32.79
N TYR A 161 47.15 39.85 33.19
CA TYR A 161 46.44 40.79 32.33
C TYR A 161 47.38 41.91 31.88
N ASP A 162 47.20 42.44 30.67
CA ASP A 162 47.87 43.67 30.25
C ASP A 162 47.21 44.93 30.86
N GLU A 163 47.82 46.11 30.67
CA GLU A 163 47.41 47.40 31.26
C GLU A 163 46.00 47.87 30.81
N HIS A 164 45.30 47.09 29.98
CA HIS A 164 43.92 47.32 29.51
C HIS A 164 42.99 46.10 29.68
N GLY A 165 43.38 45.06 30.41
CA GLY A 165 42.47 44.02 30.92
C GLY A 165 42.03 42.93 29.93
N ALA A 166 42.85 42.56 28.94
CA ALA A 166 42.55 41.43 28.03
C ALA A 166 43.63 40.32 28.09
N PRO A 167 43.26 39.02 28.08
CA PRO A 167 44.21 37.91 28.19
C PRO A 167 44.98 37.62 26.88
N VAL A 168 46.32 37.67 26.91
CA VAL A 168 47.20 37.43 25.76
C VAL A 168 47.82 36.01 25.79
N ARG A 169 47.35 35.10 24.92
CA ARG A 169 47.98 33.77 24.74
C ARG A 169 49.18 33.82 23.78
N ARG A 170 50.41 33.77 24.32
CA ARG A 170 51.65 33.51 23.54
C ARG A 170 52.01 32.02 23.58
N ARG A 171 51.98 31.33 22.43
CA ARG A 171 52.54 29.97 22.29
C ARG A 171 54.06 30.05 22.12
N LYS A 172 54.82 29.45 23.05
CA LYS A 172 56.28 29.19 22.89
C LYS A 172 56.49 27.97 21.97
N PRO A 173 57.58 27.91 21.17
CA PRO A 173 57.89 26.76 20.32
C PRO A 173 58.31 25.56 21.18
N LYS A 174 57.83 24.35 20.83
CA LYS A 174 58.26 23.10 21.46
C LYS A 174 59.69 22.77 21.02
N ILE A 175 60.57 22.61 22.01
CA ILE A 175 61.90 22.00 21.86
C ILE A 175 61.68 20.51 21.57
N THR A 176 62.10 20.05 20.40
CA THR A 176 62.16 18.62 20.03
C THR A 176 63.24 17.94 20.88
N ARG A 177 62.82 17.11 21.84
CA ARG A 177 63.74 16.19 22.53
C ARG A 177 64.16 15.11 21.54
N GLN A 178 65.45 15.03 21.23
CA GLN A 178 66.03 13.86 20.55
C GLN A 178 65.96 12.66 21.48
N CYS A 179 65.39 11.54 21.01
CA CYS A 179 65.47 10.26 21.70
C CYS A 179 66.93 9.80 21.75
N PRO A 180 67.47 9.44 22.92
CA PRO A 180 68.81 8.88 23.00
C PRO A 180 68.80 7.44 22.48
N GLY A 181 69.56 7.15 21.43
CA GLY A 181 69.79 5.76 20.98
C GLY A 181 69.95 5.52 19.48
N ILE A 182 69.76 6.52 18.61
CA ILE A 182 69.89 6.34 17.15
C ILE A 182 71.16 7.05 16.67
N SER A 183 72.05 6.31 15.99
CA SER A 183 73.27 6.90 15.42
C SER A 183 72.93 7.86 14.28
N SER A 184 73.61 9.00 14.17
CA SER A 184 73.36 9.97 13.09
C SER A 184 73.58 9.36 11.69
N SER A 185 74.44 8.35 11.58
CA SER A 185 74.66 7.61 10.33
C SER A 185 73.43 6.81 9.88
N SER A 186 72.64 6.30 10.82
CA SER A 186 71.42 5.53 10.52
C SER A 186 70.28 6.44 10.07
N LEU A 187 70.19 7.65 10.62
CA LEU A 187 69.21 8.66 10.18
C LEU A 187 69.54 9.20 8.79
N GLN A 188 70.82 9.38 8.48
CA GLN A 188 71.25 9.84 7.16
C GLN A 188 71.07 8.75 6.09
N ALA A 189 71.37 7.49 6.41
CA ALA A 189 71.06 6.36 5.53
C ALA A 189 69.53 6.18 5.32
N ALA A 190 68.71 6.40 6.35
CA ALA A 190 67.26 6.36 6.21
C ALA A 190 66.73 7.49 5.31
N HIS A 191 67.30 8.69 5.39
CA HIS A 191 66.97 9.80 4.48
C HIS A 191 67.42 9.53 3.03
N GLU A 192 68.55 8.86 2.81
CA GLU A 192 69.01 8.48 1.46
C GLU A 192 68.18 7.35 0.83
N ILE A 193 67.62 6.44 1.65
CA ILE A 193 66.82 5.30 1.17
C ILE A 193 65.35 5.67 0.98
N PHE A 194 64.76 6.45 1.90
CA PHE A 194 63.32 6.73 1.93
C PHE A 194 62.97 8.18 1.56
N GLY A 195 63.95 9.06 1.34
CA GLY A 195 63.73 10.49 1.12
C GLY A 195 63.46 11.27 2.40
N ASP A 196 63.37 12.60 2.30
CA ASP A 196 63.01 13.46 3.43
C ASP A 196 61.54 13.22 3.84
N ALA A 197 61.33 12.79 5.08
CA ALA A 197 60.00 12.51 5.62
C ALA A 197 59.11 13.76 5.64
N GLU A 198 59.69 14.96 5.77
CA GLU A 198 58.94 16.22 5.75
C GLU A 198 58.41 16.52 4.34
N ASP A 199 59.19 16.19 3.29
CA ASP A 199 58.77 16.33 1.91
C ASP A 199 57.70 15.31 1.52
N LEU A 200 57.79 14.06 2.00
CA LEU A 200 56.74 13.05 1.80
C LEU A 200 55.43 13.43 2.52
N LEU A 201 55.52 14.00 3.72
CA LEU A 201 54.35 14.54 4.43
C LEU A 201 53.75 15.76 3.71
N ARG A 202 54.58 16.58 3.07
CA ARG A 202 54.14 17.74 2.30
C ARG A 202 53.48 17.32 0.98
N MET A 203 54.04 16.32 0.28
CA MET A 203 53.45 15.69 -0.90
C MET A 203 52.10 15.05 -0.56
N ARG A 204 52.00 14.29 0.54
CA ARG A 204 50.73 13.72 1.00
C ARG A 204 49.70 14.78 1.37
N LYS A 205 50.12 15.91 1.95
CA LYS A 205 49.21 17.04 2.24
C LYS A 205 48.73 17.74 0.97
N LEU A 206 49.53 17.75 -0.10
CA LEU A 206 49.15 18.29 -1.41
C LEU A 206 48.25 17.32 -2.17
N ASP A 207 48.56 16.03 -2.25
CA ASP A 207 47.70 14.99 -2.84
C ASP A 207 46.32 14.92 -2.16
N VAL A 208 46.29 15.05 -0.83
CA VAL A 208 45.03 15.10 -0.08
C VAL A 208 44.25 16.37 -0.41
N ARG A 209 44.91 17.51 -0.60
CA ARG A 209 44.25 18.78 -0.93
C ARG A 209 43.71 18.81 -2.36
N ASP A 210 44.47 18.28 -3.32
CA ASP A 210 44.07 18.22 -4.73
C ASP A 210 42.95 17.19 -4.96
N MET A 211 42.90 16.08 -4.20
CA MET A 211 41.75 15.16 -4.15
C MET A 211 40.46 15.82 -3.59
N TYR A 212 40.59 16.77 -2.66
CA TYR A 212 39.42 17.45 -2.07
C TYR A 212 38.84 18.56 -2.97
N ASP A 213 39.64 19.16 -3.87
CA ASP A 213 39.16 20.20 -4.80
C ASP A 213 38.64 19.63 -6.14
N GLU A 214 39.10 18.46 -6.63
CA GLU A 214 38.65 17.89 -7.91
C GLU A 214 37.45 16.93 -7.81
N THR A 215 37.16 16.36 -6.63
CA THR A 215 35.94 15.56 -6.39
C THR A 215 34.99 16.32 -5.46
N GLY A 216 34.02 17.02 -6.05
CA GLY A 216 32.98 17.72 -5.32
C GLY A 216 32.27 16.82 -4.29
N GLY A 217 32.63 17.00 -3.02
CA GLY A 217 31.80 16.79 -1.83
C GLY A 217 31.34 15.36 -1.52
N VAL A 218 32.24 14.51 -1.03
CA VAL A 218 31.84 13.41 -0.13
C VAL A 218 31.72 14.02 1.27
N THR A 219 30.50 14.35 1.72
CA THR A 219 30.29 14.76 3.12
C THR A 219 30.64 13.59 4.05
N LEU A 220 31.00 13.85 5.32
CA LEU A 220 31.22 12.78 6.32
C LEU A 220 30.02 11.80 6.40
N GLU A 221 28.83 12.30 6.09
CA GLU A 221 27.58 11.56 6.02
C GLU A 221 27.54 10.54 4.86
N ASP A 222 28.26 10.80 3.75
CA ASP A 222 28.36 9.89 2.61
C ASP A 222 29.29 8.69 2.86
N GLN A 223 29.97 8.64 4.01
CA GLN A 223 30.84 7.53 4.42
C GLN A 223 30.10 6.44 5.21
N PHE A 224 28.85 6.69 5.64
CA PHE A 224 28.03 5.73 6.36
C PHE A 224 27.23 4.83 5.41
N ASP A 225 26.94 3.62 5.88
CA ASP A 225 26.08 2.66 5.15
C ASP A 225 24.72 3.31 4.78
N PRO A 226 24.25 3.20 3.53
CA PRO A 226 22.97 3.78 3.10
C PRO A 226 21.77 3.40 3.97
N SER A 227 21.75 2.20 4.55
CA SER A 227 20.66 1.74 5.43
C SER A 227 20.61 2.56 6.73
N LEU A 228 21.77 2.72 7.38
CA LEU A 228 21.91 3.55 8.59
C LEU A 228 21.57 5.02 8.31
N ARG A 229 21.89 5.53 7.12
CA ARG A 229 21.55 6.89 6.72
C ARG A 229 20.04 7.08 6.57
N SER A 230 19.36 6.09 6.01
CA SER A 230 17.90 6.10 5.91
C SER A 230 17.25 6.06 7.29
N GLU A 231 17.70 5.14 8.15
CA GLU A 231 17.18 4.98 9.51
C GLU A 231 17.36 6.24 10.37
N LYS A 232 18.47 6.97 10.19
CA LYS A 232 18.76 8.21 10.93
C LYS A 232 18.28 9.48 10.22
N TYR A 233 17.51 9.38 9.13
CA TYR A 233 17.02 10.53 8.36
C TYR A 233 18.15 11.48 7.88
N MET A 234 19.26 10.89 7.41
CA MET A 234 20.47 11.57 6.94
C MET A 234 20.70 11.40 5.43
N THR A 235 19.64 11.11 4.69
CA THR A 235 19.71 11.08 3.22
C THR A 235 19.66 12.49 2.65
N LYS A 236 20.03 12.61 1.37
CA LYS A 236 19.94 13.90 0.64
C LYS A 236 18.49 14.42 0.58
N LYS A 237 17.49 13.52 0.57
CA LYS A 237 16.07 13.89 0.60
C LYS A 237 15.70 14.47 1.96
N ASP A 238 16.14 13.86 3.06
CA ASP A 238 15.84 14.33 4.41
C ASP A 238 16.51 15.68 4.70
N ALA A 239 17.73 15.88 4.19
CA ALA A 239 18.40 17.18 4.26
C ALA A 239 17.65 18.26 3.48
N GLN A 240 17.01 17.92 2.35
CA GLN A 240 16.12 18.84 1.63
C GLN A 240 14.86 19.14 2.44
N ILE A 241 14.20 18.13 3.01
CA ILE A 241 13.00 18.30 3.83
C ILE A 241 13.28 19.23 5.01
N ARG A 242 14.40 19.03 5.71
CA ARG A 242 14.84 19.89 6.83
C ARG A 242 15.14 21.33 6.44
N LYS A 243 15.57 21.56 5.19
CA LYS A 243 15.97 22.89 4.71
C LYS A 243 14.78 23.72 4.22
N ILE A 244 13.73 23.08 3.71
CA ILE A 244 12.57 23.74 3.13
C ILE A 244 11.63 24.18 4.25
N ASP A 245 11.26 25.46 4.27
CA ASP A 245 10.34 26.05 5.25
C ASP A 245 8.87 25.79 4.87
N ILE A 246 8.49 24.52 4.83
CA ILE A 246 7.13 24.01 4.56
C ILE A 246 6.88 22.84 5.52
N PRO A 247 5.68 22.67 6.10
CA PRO A 247 5.39 21.52 6.95
C PRO A 247 5.72 20.19 6.27
N GLU A 248 6.40 19.29 6.99
CA GLU A 248 6.89 18.00 6.45
C GLU A 248 5.77 17.18 5.79
N ARG A 249 4.58 17.13 6.39
CA ARG A 249 3.39 16.45 5.83
C ARG A 249 3.04 16.97 4.44
N VAL A 250 3.09 18.29 4.25
CA VAL A 250 2.80 18.94 2.96
C VAL A 250 3.88 18.60 1.95
N GLN A 251 5.16 18.60 2.35
CA GLN A 251 6.27 18.21 1.47
C GLN A 251 6.14 16.76 0.97
N ILE A 252 5.81 15.82 1.87
CA ILE A 252 5.61 14.40 1.53
C ILE A 252 4.38 14.23 0.62
N SER A 253 3.30 14.95 0.91
CA SER A 253 2.10 14.97 0.08
C SER A 253 2.42 15.44 -1.34
N GLU A 254 3.07 16.60 -1.50
CA GLU A 254 3.39 17.20 -2.79
C GLU A 254 4.41 16.39 -3.61
N ALA A 255 5.32 15.64 -2.96
CA ALA A 255 6.17 14.70 -3.66
C ALA A 255 5.36 13.62 -4.40
N SER A 256 4.21 13.26 -3.86
CA SER A 256 3.30 12.25 -4.41
C SER A 256 2.28 12.86 -5.38
N THR A 257 1.57 13.90 -4.95
CA THR A 257 0.46 14.54 -5.70
C THR A 257 0.95 15.52 -6.75
N GLY A 258 2.16 16.06 -6.60
CA GLY A 258 2.61 17.25 -7.32
C GLY A 258 2.27 18.54 -6.58
N VAL A 259 2.83 19.66 -7.02
CA VAL A 259 2.56 20.97 -6.42
C VAL A 259 1.15 21.43 -6.83
N PRO A 260 0.26 21.78 -5.88
CA PRO A 260 -1.08 22.27 -6.21
C PRO A 260 -1.03 23.55 -7.05
N SER A 261 -2.00 23.68 -7.96
CA SER A 261 -2.17 24.93 -8.70
C SER A 261 -2.70 26.02 -7.78
N LYS A 262 -2.22 27.25 -7.98
CA LYS A 262 -2.68 28.44 -7.24
C LYS A 262 -3.74 29.23 -8.01
N ASP A 263 -4.16 28.72 -9.17
CA ASP A 263 -5.09 29.42 -10.04
C ASP A 263 -6.50 29.38 -9.46
N GLU A 264 -7.16 30.53 -9.38
CA GLU A 264 -8.52 30.66 -8.80
C GLU A 264 -9.52 29.71 -9.48
N LYS A 265 -9.42 29.54 -10.81
CA LYS A 265 -10.26 28.60 -11.55
C LYS A 265 -10.03 27.14 -11.14
N SER A 266 -8.78 26.76 -10.86
CA SER A 266 -8.44 25.40 -10.42
C SER A 266 -9.04 25.14 -9.05
N ILE A 267 -8.89 26.08 -8.12
CA ILE A 267 -9.44 25.99 -6.77
C ILE A 267 -10.97 25.90 -6.82
N GLN A 268 -11.63 26.64 -7.70
CA GLN A 268 -13.09 26.56 -7.88
C GLN A 268 -13.55 25.19 -8.42
N MET A 269 -12.86 24.63 -9.42
CA MET A 269 -13.17 23.30 -9.96
C MET A 269 -12.99 22.22 -8.88
N GLU A 270 -11.89 22.29 -8.14
CA GLU A 270 -11.62 21.40 -7.01
C GLU A 270 -12.67 21.52 -5.93
N THR A 271 -13.05 22.75 -5.55
CA THR A 271 -14.07 23.02 -4.54
C THR A 271 -15.40 22.38 -4.92
N GLU A 272 -15.84 22.55 -6.18
CA GLU A 272 -17.08 21.93 -6.65
C GLU A 272 -16.98 20.40 -6.63
N TRP A 273 -15.83 19.86 -7.02
CA TRP A 273 -15.58 18.43 -6.97
C TRP A 273 -15.64 17.89 -5.54
N ILE A 274 -14.89 18.47 -4.60
CA ILE A 274 -14.88 18.10 -3.17
C ILE A 274 -16.29 18.19 -2.59
N PHE A 275 -17.00 19.29 -2.85
CA PHE A 275 -18.38 19.46 -2.41
C PHE A 275 -19.29 18.34 -2.93
N SER A 276 -19.18 17.99 -4.22
CA SER A 276 -19.96 16.90 -4.80
C SER A 276 -19.64 15.53 -4.17
N GLN A 277 -18.38 15.29 -3.81
CA GLN A 277 -17.97 14.06 -3.12
C GLN A 277 -18.51 14.00 -1.69
N LEU A 278 -18.47 15.12 -0.97
CA LEU A 278 -19.03 15.21 0.37
C LEU A 278 -20.54 14.96 0.35
N VAL A 279 -21.30 15.58 -0.55
CA VAL A 279 -22.75 15.37 -0.66
C VAL A 279 -23.10 13.92 -0.98
N ARG A 280 -22.32 13.26 -1.87
CA ARG A 280 -22.53 11.84 -2.22
C ARG A 280 -22.14 10.89 -1.08
N GLY A 281 -21.03 11.16 -0.39
CA GLY A 281 -20.47 10.29 0.64
C GLY A 281 -21.08 10.47 2.03
N THR A 282 -21.59 11.67 2.33
CA THR A 282 -22.15 12.04 3.64
C THR A 282 -23.61 12.46 3.53
N GLY A 283 -24.41 11.73 2.73
CA GLY A 283 -25.83 12.02 2.50
C GLY A 283 -26.67 12.22 3.77
N TYR A 284 -26.21 11.75 4.93
CA TYR A 284 -26.83 12.03 6.23
C TYR A 284 -26.61 13.46 6.78
N LEU A 285 -25.47 14.11 6.50
CA LEU A 285 -25.15 15.44 7.04
C LEU A 285 -25.97 16.57 6.39
N PHE A 286 -26.45 16.37 5.15
CA PHE A 286 -27.10 17.41 4.35
C PHE A 286 -28.60 17.19 4.11
N SER A 287 -29.22 16.15 4.71
CA SER A 287 -30.60 15.75 4.39
C SER A 287 -31.70 16.41 5.24
N GLN A 288 -31.46 17.56 5.87
CA GLN A 288 -32.50 18.33 6.57
C GLN A 288 -32.72 19.74 5.97
N GLY A 289 -33.89 19.96 5.34
CA GLY A 289 -34.56 21.27 5.28
C GLY A 289 -34.61 22.00 3.92
N ASN A 290 -35.65 21.77 3.13
CA ASN A 290 -35.89 22.42 1.83
C ASN A 290 -36.19 23.93 1.93
N SER A 291 -35.20 24.78 1.67
CA SER A 291 -35.25 26.12 1.01
C SER A 291 -34.11 27.07 1.43
N THR A 292 -33.45 26.82 2.57
CA THR A 292 -32.26 27.55 3.06
C THR A 292 -30.93 26.90 2.62
N ILE A 293 -31.01 25.72 1.99
CA ILE A 293 -29.86 24.87 1.62
C ILE A 293 -28.93 25.53 0.61
N GLN A 294 -29.46 26.34 -0.33
CA GLN A 294 -28.62 26.86 -1.43
C GLN A 294 -27.64 27.95 -0.95
N GLU A 295 -28.07 28.86 -0.08
CA GLU A 295 -27.18 29.88 0.51
C GLU A 295 -26.15 29.23 1.45
N LEU A 296 -26.57 28.24 2.24
CA LEU A 296 -25.68 27.46 3.10
C LEU A 296 -24.66 26.65 2.28
N ASN A 297 -25.05 26.14 1.11
CA ASN A 297 -24.15 25.40 0.23
C ASN A 297 -23.09 26.32 -0.39
N GLU A 298 -23.47 27.53 -0.83
CA GLU A 298 -22.50 28.49 -1.39
C GLU A 298 -21.54 29.02 -0.32
N GLU A 299 -22.02 29.28 0.91
CA GLU A 299 -21.14 29.64 2.03
C GLU A 299 -20.21 28.47 2.41
N PHE A 300 -20.69 27.24 2.35
CA PHE A 300 -19.89 26.05 2.61
C PHE A 300 -18.82 25.85 1.54
N LYS A 301 -19.16 25.99 0.25
CA LYS A 301 -18.19 25.98 -0.86
C LYS A 301 -17.16 27.10 -0.71
N HIS A 302 -17.58 28.31 -0.32
CA HIS A 302 -16.66 29.41 -0.07
C HIS A 302 -15.61 29.05 1.01
N HIS A 303 -16.04 28.44 2.12
CA HIS A 303 -15.10 28.02 3.16
C HIS A 303 -14.25 26.80 2.77
N ILE A 304 -14.71 25.91 1.89
CA ILE A 304 -13.85 24.88 1.27
C ILE A 304 -12.76 25.55 0.43
N ALA A 305 -13.13 26.46 -0.48
CA ALA A 305 -12.16 27.18 -1.31
C ALA A 305 -11.14 27.93 -0.44
N ARG A 306 -11.60 28.58 0.63
CA ARG A 306 -10.72 29.28 1.55
C ARG A 306 -9.76 28.33 2.28
N LEU A 307 -10.23 27.14 2.69
CA LEU A 307 -9.37 26.11 3.28
C LEU A 307 -8.28 25.66 2.29
N LEU A 308 -8.65 25.42 1.03
CA LEU A 308 -7.70 25.05 -0.03
C LEU A 308 -6.67 26.15 -0.29
N GLU A 309 -7.08 27.42 -0.31
CA GLU A 309 -6.14 28.55 -0.44
C GLU A 309 -5.11 28.57 0.71
N LEU A 310 -5.56 28.39 1.95
CA LEU A 310 -4.67 28.36 3.13
C LEU A 310 -3.68 27.18 3.05
N MET A 311 -4.10 26.04 2.50
CA MET A 311 -3.25 24.86 2.34
C MET A 311 -2.30 24.98 1.14
N HIS A 312 -2.79 25.39 -0.02
CA HIS A 312 -2.04 25.38 -1.28
C HIS A 312 -1.12 26.60 -1.42
N ALA A 313 -1.59 27.79 -1.04
CA ALA A 313 -0.84 29.04 -1.21
C ALA A 313 -0.01 29.37 0.02
N GLU A 314 -0.61 29.32 1.22
CA GLU A 314 0.05 29.66 2.49
C GLU A 314 0.77 28.47 3.15
N LYS A 315 0.59 27.24 2.64
CA LYS A 315 1.23 26.01 3.15
C LYS A 315 0.95 25.76 4.64
N LEU A 316 -0.24 26.12 5.10
CA LEU A 316 -0.66 25.91 6.49
C LEU A 316 -1.22 24.49 6.70
N ASP A 317 -0.85 23.87 7.82
CA ASP A 317 -1.35 22.55 8.20
C ASP A 317 -2.75 22.66 8.85
N VAL A 318 -3.56 21.60 8.73
CA VAL A 318 -4.94 21.53 9.21
C VAL A 318 -5.07 21.92 10.69
N PRO A 319 -4.21 21.45 11.63
CA PRO A 319 -4.29 21.86 13.04
C PRO A 319 -4.06 23.36 13.26
N PHE A 320 -3.18 23.99 12.47
CA PHE A 320 -2.93 25.42 12.58
C PHE A 320 -4.15 26.22 12.10
N ILE A 321 -4.72 25.82 10.96
CA ILE A 321 -5.92 26.44 10.41
C ILE A 321 -7.09 26.30 11.39
N SER A 322 -7.31 25.08 11.90
CA SER A 322 -8.39 24.78 12.82
C SER A 322 -8.25 25.48 14.16
N MET A 323 -7.05 25.93 14.54
CA MET A 323 -6.79 26.62 15.80
C MET A 323 -6.82 28.15 15.66
N TYR A 324 -6.19 28.70 14.60
CA TYR A 324 -5.86 30.13 14.47
C TYR A 324 -6.50 30.83 13.26
N ARG A 325 -7.27 30.12 12.44
CA ARG A 325 -7.97 30.65 11.26
C ARG A 325 -9.45 30.26 11.24
N LYS A 326 -10.01 29.93 12.40
CA LYS A 326 -11.39 29.41 12.58
C LYS A 326 -12.44 30.32 11.96
N GLU A 327 -12.21 31.63 12.04
CA GLU A 327 -13.08 32.66 11.48
C GLU A 327 -13.20 32.60 9.96
N GLN A 328 -12.20 32.06 9.27
CA GLN A 328 -12.14 31.95 7.80
C GLN A 328 -12.76 30.66 7.26
N ILE A 329 -13.07 29.70 8.14
CA ILE A 329 -13.62 28.38 7.78
C ILE A 329 -14.79 27.98 8.70
N SER A 330 -15.53 28.98 9.18
CA SER A 330 -16.44 28.81 10.32
C SER A 330 -17.56 27.80 10.07
N THR A 331 -18.10 27.69 8.84
CA THR A 331 -19.14 26.70 8.52
C THR A 331 -18.63 25.26 8.60
N LEU A 332 -17.38 25.01 8.17
CA LEU A 332 -16.76 23.68 8.23
C LEU A 332 -16.60 23.20 9.68
N LEU A 333 -16.40 24.12 10.63
CA LEU A 333 -16.31 23.80 12.05
C LEU A 333 -17.68 23.57 12.71
N ARG A 334 -18.76 24.13 12.16
CA ARG A 334 -20.12 24.01 12.70
C ARG A 334 -20.80 22.69 12.33
N VAL A 335 -20.58 22.19 11.11
CA VAL A 335 -21.19 20.95 10.59
C VAL A 335 -20.62 19.69 11.28
N ALA A 336 -19.42 19.77 11.87
CA ALA A 336 -18.78 18.66 12.58
C ALA A 336 -19.33 18.39 14.00
N ASN A 337 -20.33 19.16 14.45
CA ASN A 337 -20.97 18.94 15.75
C ASN A 337 -22.08 17.89 15.61
N GLU A 338 -21.72 16.60 15.63
CA GLU A 338 -22.69 15.61 16.11
C GLU A 338 -23.01 15.95 17.58
N PRO A 339 -24.27 15.78 18.04
CA PRO A 339 -24.56 15.87 19.47
C PRO A 339 -23.77 14.76 20.16
N GLU A 340 -22.75 15.14 20.92
CA GLU A 340 -22.11 14.25 21.88
C GLU A 340 -23.23 13.62 22.71
N ALA A 341 -23.30 12.29 22.72
CA ALA A 341 -24.25 11.55 23.52
C ALA A 341 -24.21 12.08 24.97
N ASP A 342 -25.38 12.11 25.63
CA ASP A 342 -25.59 12.50 27.03
C ASP A 342 -24.62 11.78 27.99
N THR A 343 -23.36 12.23 28.05
CA THR A 343 -22.47 12.04 29.18
C THR A 343 -22.55 13.33 29.98
N ASP A 344 -22.86 13.20 31.27
CA ASP A 344 -22.92 14.24 32.32
C ASP A 344 -21.58 15.02 32.50
N ASP A 345 -20.79 15.19 31.46
CA ASP A 345 -19.55 15.94 31.48
C ASP A 345 -19.84 17.44 31.38
N ASP A 346 -19.21 18.18 32.30
CA ASP A 346 -19.31 19.62 32.45
C ASP A 346 -19.15 20.33 31.08
N PRO A 347 -20.13 21.13 30.63
CA PRO A 347 -20.10 21.81 29.32
C PRO A 347 -18.93 22.80 29.14
N ASN A 348 -18.15 23.03 30.18
CA ASN A 348 -16.94 23.85 30.18
C ASN A 348 -15.62 23.05 30.14
N SER A 349 -15.64 21.72 30.04
CA SER A 349 -14.41 20.96 29.85
C SER A 349 -13.87 21.17 28.43
N PRO A 350 -12.62 21.65 28.24
CA PRO A 350 -12.06 21.85 26.91
C PRO A 350 -11.80 20.49 26.25
N THR A 351 -12.73 20.02 25.43
CA THR A 351 -12.56 18.79 24.64
C THR A 351 -11.67 19.04 23.43
N VAL A 352 -10.63 18.23 23.27
CA VAL A 352 -9.78 18.27 22.07
C VAL A 352 -10.61 17.72 20.91
N LYS A 353 -10.76 18.50 19.83
CA LYS A 353 -11.58 18.13 18.67
C LYS A 353 -10.73 17.53 17.56
N LEU A 354 -11.18 16.40 17.01
CA LEU A 354 -10.52 15.72 15.89
C LEU A 354 -10.68 16.45 14.54
N HIS A 355 -11.59 17.43 14.45
CA HIS A 355 -11.89 18.19 13.22
C HIS A 355 -12.07 17.33 11.96
N LYS A 356 -12.84 16.22 12.09
CA LYS A 356 -13.02 15.18 11.06
C LYS A 356 -13.21 15.72 9.65
N LEU A 357 -14.12 16.68 9.47
CA LEU A 357 -14.45 17.24 8.16
C LEU A 357 -13.24 17.93 7.48
N LEU A 358 -12.37 18.61 8.24
CA LEU A 358 -11.19 19.26 7.66
C LEU A 358 -10.20 18.22 7.12
N TRP A 359 -10.00 17.13 7.86
CA TRP A 359 -9.19 16.00 7.39
C TRP A 359 -9.84 15.30 6.19
N THR A 360 -11.16 15.13 6.18
CA THR A 360 -11.87 14.61 5.00
C THR A 360 -11.65 15.49 3.77
N ILE A 361 -11.70 16.82 3.92
CA ILE A 361 -11.44 17.75 2.80
C ILE A 361 -9.98 17.65 2.34
N HIS A 362 -9.02 17.59 3.26
CA HIS A 362 -7.61 17.37 2.95
C HIS A 362 -7.39 16.05 2.17
N ASP A 363 -8.03 14.96 2.57
CA ASP A 363 -7.92 13.67 1.86
C ASP A 363 -8.57 13.72 0.47
N LEU A 364 -9.63 14.53 0.30
CA LEU A 364 -10.27 14.75 -0.99
C LEU A 364 -9.43 15.64 -1.90
N ASP A 365 -8.79 16.70 -1.38
CA ASP A 365 -7.79 17.52 -2.08
C ASP A 365 -6.68 16.63 -2.68
N GLN A 366 -6.09 15.75 -1.86
CA GLN A 366 -5.06 14.82 -2.34
C GLN A 366 -5.57 13.90 -3.47
N LYS A 367 -6.81 13.40 -3.37
CA LYS A 367 -7.43 12.59 -4.43
C LYS A 367 -7.67 13.39 -5.71
N TRP A 368 -8.10 14.64 -5.58
CA TRP A 368 -8.28 15.54 -6.72
C TRP A 368 -6.95 15.81 -7.44
N LEU A 369 -5.91 16.16 -6.69
CA LEU A 369 -4.58 16.42 -7.26
C LEU A 369 -4.02 15.20 -7.98
N LEU A 370 -4.19 13.99 -7.42
CA LEU A 370 -3.80 12.75 -8.09
C LEU A 370 -4.62 12.50 -9.37
N LEU A 371 -5.92 12.78 -9.35
CA LEU A 371 -6.78 12.66 -10.52
C LEU A 371 -6.32 13.62 -11.64
N GLU A 372 -6.06 14.89 -11.33
CA GLU A 372 -5.58 15.88 -12.29
C GLU A 372 -4.17 15.55 -12.82
N LYS A 373 -3.27 15.08 -11.95
CA LYS A 373 -1.96 14.55 -12.36
C LYS A 373 -2.11 13.38 -13.33
N ARG A 374 -3.06 12.47 -13.09
CA ARG A 374 -3.33 11.34 -13.97
C ARG A 374 -3.93 11.78 -15.31
N LYS A 375 -4.90 12.69 -15.30
CA LYS A 375 -5.52 13.26 -16.51
C LYS A 375 -4.48 13.95 -17.39
N SER A 376 -3.62 14.79 -16.80
CA SER A 376 -2.56 15.47 -17.54
C SER A 376 -1.53 14.50 -18.13
N ALA A 377 -1.13 13.47 -17.38
CA ALA A 377 -0.25 12.42 -17.89
C ALA A 377 -0.88 11.65 -19.08
N LEU A 378 -2.14 11.25 -18.96
CA LEU A 378 -2.88 10.57 -20.04
C LEU A 378 -3.08 11.47 -21.25
N LEU A 379 -3.35 12.77 -21.05
CA LEU A 379 -3.48 13.73 -22.14
C LEU A 379 -2.19 13.81 -22.97
N MET A 380 -1.02 13.86 -22.32
CA MET A 380 0.27 13.84 -23.01
C MET A 380 0.50 12.51 -23.75
N TYR A 381 0.15 11.39 -23.11
CA TYR A 381 0.26 10.05 -23.69
C TYR A 381 -0.63 9.89 -24.93
N PHE A 382 -1.92 10.25 -24.83
CA PHE A 382 -2.89 10.15 -25.91
C PHE A 382 -2.49 11.01 -27.10
N ARG A 383 -2.08 12.26 -26.85
CA ARG A 383 -1.62 13.17 -27.91
C ARG A 383 -0.48 12.57 -28.70
N LYS A 384 0.56 12.10 -28.01
CA LYS A 384 1.73 11.50 -28.65
C LYS A 384 1.36 10.25 -29.45
N ARG A 385 0.55 9.37 -28.88
CA ARG A 385 0.11 8.13 -29.56
C ARG A 385 -0.74 8.40 -30.79
N PHE A 386 -1.63 9.39 -30.70
CA PHE A 386 -2.43 9.82 -31.84
C PHE A 386 -1.56 10.38 -32.96
N GLU A 387 -0.58 11.21 -32.63
CA GLU A 387 0.41 11.73 -33.60
C GLU A 387 1.18 10.58 -34.28
N ASP A 388 1.69 9.61 -33.52
CA ASP A 388 2.40 8.43 -34.05
C ASP A 388 1.52 7.62 -35.03
N GLU A 389 0.27 7.33 -34.67
CA GLU A 389 -0.66 6.54 -35.50
C GLU A 389 -1.08 7.33 -36.76
N SER A 390 -1.29 8.64 -36.63
CA SER A 390 -1.68 9.51 -37.75
C SER A 390 -0.64 9.54 -38.87
N GLN A 391 0.65 9.41 -38.53
CA GLN A 391 1.75 9.36 -39.49
C GLN A 391 1.85 8.01 -40.22
N SER A 392 1.28 6.93 -39.66
CA SER A 392 1.39 5.57 -40.21
C SER A 392 0.26 5.19 -41.17
N ILE A 393 -0.89 5.87 -41.14
CA ILE A 393 -2.08 5.49 -41.91
C ILE A 393 -2.18 6.34 -43.18
N SER A 394 -2.38 5.71 -44.34
CA SER A 394 -2.55 6.40 -45.64
C SER A 394 -4.02 6.52 -46.11
N SER A 395 -4.97 5.91 -45.40
CA SER A 395 -6.39 5.87 -45.80
C SER A 395 -7.21 6.98 -45.14
N ASP A 396 -7.75 7.90 -45.94
CA ASP A 396 -8.53 9.07 -45.49
C ASP A 396 -9.74 8.69 -44.61
N THR A 397 -10.46 7.61 -44.94
CA THR A 397 -11.64 7.17 -44.18
C THR A 397 -11.27 6.67 -42.79
N ARG A 398 -10.11 6.02 -42.64
CA ARG A 398 -9.60 5.53 -41.36
C ARG A 398 -9.03 6.67 -40.52
N GLN A 399 -8.35 7.63 -41.13
CA GLN A 399 -7.87 8.83 -40.44
C GLN A 399 -9.03 9.64 -39.85
N ASN A 400 -10.11 9.85 -40.61
CA ASN A 400 -11.28 10.58 -40.12
C ASN A 400 -11.95 9.90 -38.93
N LEU A 401 -12.07 8.56 -38.94
CA LEU A 401 -12.63 7.82 -37.81
C LEU A 401 -11.75 7.94 -36.56
N ASN A 402 -10.43 7.77 -36.72
CA ASN A 402 -9.48 7.91 -35.62
C ASN A 402 -9.53 9.32 -35.02
N GLN A 403 -9.64 10.36 -35.86
CA GLN A 403 -9.78 11.75 -35.40
C GLN A 403 -11.05 11.93 -34.55
N GLN A 404 -12.20 11.41 -34.99
CA GLN A 404 -13.46 11.49 -34.24
C GLN A 404 -13.35 10.80 -32.86
N ILE A 405 -12.78 9.60 -32.81
CA ILE A 405 -12.59 8.86 -31.56
C ILE A 405 -11.64 9.61 -30.63
N TYR A 406 -10.54 10.14 -31.17
CA TYR A 406 -9.58 10.94 -30.39
C TYR A 406 -10.23 12.18 -29.79
N ASP A 407 -10.92 12.97 -30.60
CA ASP A 407 -11.58 14.20 -30.13
C ASP A 407 -12.63 13.90 -29.05
N SER A 408 -13.43 12.84 -29.24
CA SER A 408 -14.40 12.37 -28.24
C SER A 408 -13.74 11.97 -26.92
N VAL A 409 -12.66 11.17 -26.97
CA VAL A 409 -11.92 10.75 -25.78
C VAL A 409 -11.31 11.96 -25.06
N MET A 410 -10.77 12.93 -25.80
CA MET A 410 -10.16 14.13 -25.21
C MET A 410 -11.18 15.02 -24.51
N ILE A 411 -12.36 15.24 -25.12
CA ILE A 411 -13.47 15.97 -24.50
C ILE A 411 -13.94 15.25 -23.23
N SER A 412 -14.13 13.93 -23.32
CA SER A 412 -14.60 13.12 -22.20
C SER A 412 -13.56 13.05 -21.07
N LEU A 413 -12.27 12.99 -21.39
CA LEU A 413 -11.18 13.01 -20.42
C LEU A 413 -11.14 14.32 -19.66
N ALA A 414 -11.33 15.46 -20.34
CA ALA A 414 -11.41 16.75 -19.68
C ALA A 414 -12.58 16.83 -18.67
N ALA A 415 -13.74 16.26 -19.04
CA ALA A 415 -14.95 16.24 -18.24
C ALA A 415 -14.99 15.15 -17.15
N ALA A 416 -14.05 14.19 -17.15
CA ALA A 416 -14.04 13.08 -16.21
C ALA A 416 -13.81 13.56 -14.77
N ASN A 417 -14.64 13.06 -13.85
CA ASN A 417 -14.70 13.47 -12.45
C ASN A 417 -14.36 12.33 -11.47
N SER A 418 -13.91 11.18 -11.96
CA SER A 418 -13.52 10.06 -11.11
C SER A 418 -12.40 9.25 -11.75
N GLU A 419 -11.60 8.59 -10.92
CA GLU A 419 -10.54 7.69 -11.39
C GLU A 419 -11.12 6.56 -12.28
N THR A 420 -12.29 6.03 -11.90
CA THR A 420 -12.97 4.99 -12.68
C THR A 420 -13.39 5.44 -14.08
N GLU A 421 -13.82 6.70 -14.24
CA GLU A 421 -14.15 7.25 -15.57
C GLU A 421 -12.88 7.43 -16.40
N VAL A 422 -11.77 7.83 -15.78
CA VAL A 422 -10.47 7.94 -16.43
C VAL A 422 -9.94 6.56 -16.86
N ASP A 423 -10.11 5.53 -16.02
CA ASP A 423 -9.78 4.14 -16.35
C ASP A 423 -10.60 3.63 -17.55
N ASP A 424 -11.91 3.91 -17.57
CA ASP A 424 -12.78 3.55 -18.68
C ASP A 424 -12.36 4.24 -19.99
N LEU A 425 -11.92 5.50 -19.92
CA LEU A 425 -11.43 6.25 -21.08
C LEU A 425 -10.08 5.75 -21.57
N ASP A 426 -9.17 5.39 -20.66
CA ASP A 426 -7.88 4.77 -21.01
C ASP A 426 -8.11 3.39 -21.68
N LEU A 427 -9.09 2.63 -21.21
CA LEU A 427 -9.51 1.39 -21.86
C LEU A 427 -10.03 1.63 -23.29
N LYS A 428 -10.93 2.61 -23.48
CA LYS A 428 -11.43 2.99 -24.82
C LYS A 428 -10.29 3.43 -25.73
N PHE A 429 -9.40 4.29 -25.24
CA PHE A 429 -8.27 4.80 -26.02
C PHE A 429 -7.34 3.67 -26.47
N ASN A 430 -6.91 2.81 -25.54
CA ASN A 430 -5.98 1.72 -25.85
C ASN A 430 -6.60 0.61 -26.72
N LEU A 431 -7.94 0.52 -26.81
CA LEU A 431 -8.62 -0.37 -27.76
C LEU A 431 -8.39 0.08 -29.21
N TYR A 432 -8.57 1.38 -29.49
CA TYR A 432 -8.45 1.96 -30.83
C TYR A 432 -7.03 2.37 -31.20
N PHE A 433 -6.24 2.78 -30.22
CA PHE A 433 -4.84 3.18 -30.33
C PHE A 433 -3.98 2.25 -29.48
N PRO A 434 -3.88 0.96 -29.85
CA PRO A 434 -3.08 0.01 -29.08
C PRO A 434 -1.63 0.50 -29.03
N PRO A 435 -0.94 0.32 -27.89
CA PRO A 435 0.42 0.82 -27.75
C PRO A 435 1.33 0.26 -28.85
N SER A 436 1.81 1.12 -29.74
CA SER A 436 2.82 0.76 -30.74
C SER A 436 4.06 0.23 -30.04
N GLU A 437 4.60 -0.88 -30.56
CA GLU A 437 5.85 -1.51 -30.11
C GLU A 437 6.93 -0.43 -30.01
N VAL A 438 7.47 -0.20 -28.82
CA VAL A 438 8.72 0.57 -28.69
C VAL A 438 9.72 -0.16 -29.58
N VAL A 439 10.10 0.45 -30.71
CA VAL A 439 11.20 -0.08 -31.53
C VAL A 439 12.39 -0.12 -30.58
N PRO A 440 12.89 -1.30 -30.19
CA PRO A 440 14.00 -1.32 -29.26
C PRO A 440 15.18 -0.69 -29.97
N TYR A 441 15.86 0.23 -29.30
CA TYR A 441 17.28 0.45 -29.59
C TYR A 441 17.97 -0.93 -29.67
N GLU A 442 18.83 -1.09 -30.68
CA GLU A 442 19.43 -2.37 -31.07
C GLU A 442 19.81 -3.25 -29.86
N GLY A 443 19.19 -4.43 -29.72
CA GLY A 443 19.64 -5.47 -28.79
C GLY A 443 18.62 -6.11 -27.85
N GLN A 444 17.37 -5.62 -27.75
CA GLN A 444 16.36 -6.30 -26.92
C GLN A 444 15.57 -7.37 -27.72
N TYR A 445 15.47 -8.57 -27.14
CA TYR A 445 14.74 -9.69 -27.72
C TYR A 445 13.24 -9.37 -27.85
N LYS A 446 12.67 -9.63 -29.03
CA LYS A 446 11.22 -9.51 -29.26
C LYS A 446 10.46 -10.55 -28.45
N ARG A 447 9.62 -10.13 -27.50
CA ARG A 447 8.65 -11.03 -26.85
C ARG A 447 7.63 -11.54 -27.91
N PRO A 448 7.15 -12.79 -27.83
CA PRO A 448 6.14 -13.31 -28.75
C PRO A 448 4.83 -12.51 -28.68
N LYS A 449 4.31 -12.09 -29.84
CA LYS A 449 3.06 -11.33 -29.94
C LYS A 449 1.87 -12.15 -29.44
N ARG A 450 1.14 -11.67 -28.44
CA ARG A 450 -0.25 -12.09 -28.21
C ARG A 450 -1.17 -11.09 -28.90
N LYS A 451 -1.45 -11.30 -30.20
CA LYS A 451 -2.48 -10.53 -30.90
C LYS A 451 -3.83 -10.90 -30.28
N SER A 452 -4.56 -9.92 -29.77
CA SER A 452 -5.92 -10.13 -29.28
C SER A 452 -6.83 -10.54 -30.45
N ARG A 453 -7.91 -11.26 -30.15
CA ARG A 453 -8.92 -11.61 -31.16
C ARG A 453 -9.49 -10.36 -31.84
N TYR A 454 -9.72 -9.30 -31.06
CA TYR A 454 -10.06 -7.96 -31.56
C TYR A 454 -9.05 -7.44 -32.60
N SER A 455 -7.75 -7.39 -32.25
CA SER A 455 -6.70 -6.90 -33.16
C SER A 455 -6.57 -7.74 -34.44
N MET A 456 -6.79 -9.05 -34.36
CA MET A 456 -6.83 -9.94 -35.53
C MET A 456 -8.02 -9.64 -36.44
N CYS A 457 -9.22 -9.43 -35.86
CA CYS A 457 -10.41 -9.03 -36.62
C CYS A 457 -10.21 -7.67 -37.29
N TYR A 458 -9.72 -6.69 -36.53
CA TYR A 458 -9.46 -5.33 -36.99
C TYR A 458 -8.44 -5.29 -38.14
N SER A 459 -7.32 -6.02 -38.00
CA SER A 459 -6.28 -6.12 -39.04
C SER A 459 -6.77 -6.82 -40.31
N SER A 460 -7.82 -7.63 -40.22
CA SER A 460 -8.39 -8.39 -41.36
C SER A 460 -9.50 -7.62 -42.07
N GLY A 461 -9.74 -6.35 -41.73
CA GLY A 461 -10.74 -5.49 -42.38
C GLY A 461 -12.17 -5.72 -41.89
N LEU A 462 -12.38 -6.55 -40.87
CA LEU A 462 -13.73 -6.86 -40.36
C LEU A 462 -14.44 -5.64 -39.75
N TRP A 463 -13.73 -4.55 -39.46
CA TRP A 463 -14.28 -3.33 -38.87
C TRP A 463 -15.30 -2.67 -39.81
N GLU A 464 -15.16 -2.85 -41.12
CA GLU A 464 -16.13 -2.37 -42.10
C GLU A 464 -17.49 -3.09 -41.97
N VAL A 465 -17.46 -4.39 -41.68
CA VAL A 465 -18.65 -5.20 -41.44
C VAL A 465 -19.27 -4.83 -40.10
N ALA A 466 -18.46 -4.68 -39.05
CA ALA A 466 -18.91 -4.29 -37.71
C ALA A 466 -19.72 -2.98 -37.72
N ARG A 467 -19.27 -1.97 -38.48
CA ARG A 467 -19.97 -0.68 -38.64
C ARG A 467 -21.32 -0.78 -39.35
N LYS A 468 -21.60 -1.87 -40.06
CA LYS A 468 -22.89 -2.11 -40.70
C LYS A 468 -23.89 -2.84 -39.80
N PHE A 469 -23.46 -3.39 -38.67
CA PHE A 469 -24.40 -4.04 -37.74
C PHE A 469 -25.34 -3.03 -37.12
N CYS A 470 -24.83 -1.92 -36.58
CA CYS A 470 -25.64 -0.94 -35.87
C CYS A 470 -24.88 0.39 -35.72
N TYR A 471 -25.43 1.29 -34.89
CA TYR A 471 -24.76 2.45 -34.35
C TYR A 471 -23.37 2.11 -33.79
N SER A 472 -22.48 3.09 -33.82
CA SER A 472 -21.20 2.99 -33.11
C SER A 472 -21.42 2.75 -31.61
N ALA A 473 -20.44 2.15 -30.93
CA ALA A 473 -20.52 1.93 -29.48
C ALA A 473 -20.80 3.24 -28.71
N GLU A 474 -20.24 4.35 -29.16
CA GLU A 474 -20.44 5.68 -28.58
C GLU A 474 -21.89 6.19 -28.75
N GLN A 475 -22.44 6.11 -29.96
CA GLN A 475 -23.84 6.45 -30.21
C GLN A 475 -24.80 5.57 -29.40
N PHE A 476 -24.51 4.27 -29.32
CA PHE A 476 -25.28 3.37 -28.46
C PHE A 476 -25.19 3.79 -26.98
N GLY A 477 -24.01 4.18 -26.51
CA GLY A 477 -23.81 4.72 -25.17
C GLY A 477 -24.61 6.00 -24.92
N LEU A 478 -24.66 6.92 -25.88
CA LEU A 478 -25.44 8.16 -25.81
C LEU A 478 -26.95 7.87 -25.69
N LEU A 479 -27.48 6.98 -26.53
CA LEU A 479 -28.87 6.53 -26.48
C LEU A 479 -29.21 5.85 -25.16
N LEU A 480 -28.35 4.93 -24.70
CA LEU A 480 -28.54 4.20 -23.45
C LEU A 480 -28.50 5.14 -22.22
N SER A 481 -27.69 6.19 -22.29
CA SER A 481 -27.63 7.23 -21.26
C SER A 481 -28.74 8.28 -21.34
N LEU A 482 -29.61 8.20 -22.37
CA LEU A 482 -30.66 9.17 -22.68
C LEU A 482 -30.15 10.61 -22.93
N GLU A 483 -28.87 10.76 -23.26
CA GLU A 483 -28.28 12.06 -23.64
C GLU A 483 -28.65 12.43 -25.08
N GLU A 484 -28.89 11.44 -25.93
CA GLU A 484 -29.46 11.61 -27.26
C GLU A 484 -30.79 10.86 -27.38
N VAL A 485 -31.71 11.45 -28.13
CA VAL A 485 -32.95 10.79 -28.54
C VAL A 485 -32.73 10.19 -29.92
N ARG A 486 -33.25 8.99 -30.14
CA ARG A 486 -33.21 8.35 -31.47
C ARG A 486 -33.98 9.22 -32.48
N THR A 487 -33.25 9.95 -33.32
CA THR A 487 -33.82 10.85 -34.34
C THR A 487 -34.04 10.14 -35.68
N ASP A 488 -33.19 9.17 -36.02
CA ASP A 488 -33.22 8.44 -37.29
C ASP A 488 -33.42 6.93 -37.05
N GLU A 489 -34.29 6.31 -37.85
CA GLU A 489 -34.49 4.85 -37.85
C GLU A 489 -33.26 4.14 -38.43
N LEU A 490 -32.86 3.02 -37.81
CA LEU A 490 -31.78 2.18 -38.32
C LEU A 490 -32.15 1.61 -39.69
N GLU A 491 -31.45 2.04 -40.75
CA GLU A 491 -31.59 1.44 -42.07
C GLU A 491 -30.89 0.07 -42.13
N ASP A 492 -31.68 -1.01 -42.15
CA ASP A 492 -31.15 -2.35 -42.29
C ASP A 492 -30.61 -2.61 -43.72
N PRO A 493 -29.44 -3.25 -43.88
CA PRO A 493 -28.95 -3.65 -45.18
C PRO A 493 -29.94 -4.54 -45.94
N LYS A 494 -30.08 -4.31 -47.25
CA LYS A 494 -30.91 -5.14 -48.13
C LYS A 494 -30.37 -6.58 -48.25
N GLU A 495 -29.05 -6.72 -48.21
CA GLU A 495 -28.35 -8.01 -48.16
C GLU A 495 -28.44 -8.63 -46.77
N THR A 496 -28.49 -9.97 -46.72
CA THR A 496 -28.47 -10.72 -45.46
C THR A 496 -27.08 -10.66 -44.80
N PRO A 497 -26.97 -10.88 -43.47
CA PRO A 497 -25.68 -10.91 -42.78
C PRO A 497 -24.66 -11.88 -43.40
N GLU A 498 -25.13 -13.04 -43.87
CA GLU A 498 -24.29 -14.08 -44.48
C GLU A 498 -23.75 -13.67 -45.86
N GLU A 499 -24.59 -13.05 -46.69
CA GLU A 499 -24.21 -12.53 -48.01
C GLU A 499 -23.14 -11.43 -47.88
N MET A 500 -23.31 -10.52 -46.92
CA MET A 500 -22.31 -9.49 -46.63
C MET A 500 -21.00 -10.11 -46.14
N ALA A 501 -21.08 -11.04 -45.18
CA ALA A 501 -19.92 -11.67 -44.57
C ALA A 501 -19.08 -12.48 -45.58
N TRP A 502 -19.72 -13.00 -46.63
CA TRP A 502 -19.02 -13.74 -47.69
C TRP A 502 -17.93 -12.91 -48.39
N ASN A 503 -18.17 -11.59 -48.53
CA ASN A 503 -17.22 -10.65 -49.15
C ASN A 503 -15.95 -10.42 -48.32
N PHE A 504 -15.93 -10.83 -47.04
CA PHE A 504 -14.83 -10.63 -46.10
C PHE A 504 -14.17 -11.95 -45.68
N THR A 505 -14.42 -13.02 -46.43
CA THR A 505 -13.75 -14.30 -46.21
C THR A 505 -12.26 -14.21 -46.58
N CYS A 506 -11.40 -14.80 -45.76
CA CYS A 506 -9.95 -14.83 -46.00
C CYS A 506 -9.32 -16.08 -45.37
N ALA A 507 -8.00 -16.25 -45.48
CA ALA A 507 -7.31 -17.42 -44.94
C ALA A 507 -7.54 -17.61 -43.41
N MET A 508 -7.76 -16.53 -42.66
CA MET A 508 -8.08 -16.57 -41.23
C MET A 508 -9.59 -16.71 -40.94
N PHE A 509 -10.46 -16.29 -41.86
CA PHE A 509 -11.91 -16.32 -41.72
C PHE A 509 -12.52 -17.09 -42.90
N GLN A 510 -12.56 -18.42 -42.78
CA GLN A 510 -12.78 -19.33 -43.91
C GLN A 510 -14.23 -19.36 -44.44
N ASN A 511 -15.21 -19.01 -43.61
CA ASN A 511 -16.63 -19.02 -43.99
C ASN A 511 -17.36 -17.81 -43.39
N SER A 512 -18.58 -17.54 -43.89
CA SER A 512 -19.42 -16.42 -43.45
C SER A 512 -19.72 -16.46 -41.95
N GLU A 513 -19.92 -17.64 -41.37
CA GLU A 513 -20.19 -17.81 -39.94
C GLU A 513 -19.01 -17.37 -39.06
N VAL A 514 -17.78 -17.73 -39.43
CA VAL A 514 -16.55 -17.34 -38.71
C VAL A 514 -16.27 -15.85 -38.87
N VAL A 515 -16.54 -15.28 -40.04
CA VAL A 515 -16.53 -13.82 -40.27
C VAL A 515 -17.52 -13.13 -39.32
N LEU A 516 -18.79 -13.56 -39.30
CA LEU A 516 -19.83 -13.01 -38.44
C LEU A 516 -19.48 -13.16 -36.95
N ASN A 517 -18.92 -14.29 -36.53
CA ASN A 517 -18.47 -14.48 -35.15
C ASN A 517 -17.32 -13.53 -34.81
N GLY A 518 -16.36 -13.35 -35.71
CA GLY A 518 -15.27 -12.39 -35.56
C GLY A 518 -15.76 -10.94 -35.43
N THR A 519 -16.73 -10.54 -36.25
CA THR A 519 -17.31 -9.18 -36.22
C THR A 519 -18.19 -8.95 -35.00
N ARG A 520 -18.99 -9.94 -34.59
CA ARG A 520 -19.81 -9.85 -33.37
C ARG A 520 -18.93 -9.66 -32.14
N HIS A 521 -17.87 -10.45 -32.02
CA HIS A 521 -16.90 -10.33 -30.93
C HIS A 521 -16.26 -8.93 -30.89
N MET A 522 -15.92 -8.39 -32.06
CA MET A 522 -15.32 -7.06 -32.16
C MET A 522 -16.27 -5.96 -31.69
N ALA A 523 -17.53 -5.99 -32.16
CA ALA A 523 -18.57 -5.06 -31.72
C ALA A 523 -18.87 -5.20 -30.22
N ALA A 524 -18.90 -6.43 -29.69
CA ALA A 524 -19.11 -6.68 -28.27
C ALA A 524 -17.98 -6.09 -27.41
N VAL A 525 -16.73 -6.20 -27.86
CA VAL A 525 -15.57 -5.59 -27.20
C VAL A 525 -15.68 -4.05 -27.24
N GLU A 526 -16.00 -3.46 -28.38
CA GLU A 526 -16.18 -2.01 -28.52
C GLU A 526 -17.25 -1.47 -27.57
N ILE A 527 -18.42 -2.13 -27.50
CA ILE A 527 -19.48 -1.78 -26.53
C ILE A 527 -18.99 -1.90 -25.09
N SER A 528 -18.25 -2.97 -24.78
CA SER A 528 -17.75 -3.22 -23.41
C SER A 528 -16.69 -2.23 -22.93
N CYS A 529 -16.00 -1.57 -23.88
CA CYS A 529 -15.00 -0.56 -23.62
C CYS A 529 -15.56 0.87 -23.65
N GLU A 530 -16.83 1.07 -24.03
CA GLU A 530 -17.43 2.40 -24.10
C GLU A 530 -17.77 2.95 -22.69
N PRO A 531 -17.18 4.09 -22.27
CA PRO A 531 -17.36 4.62 -20.91
C PRO A 531 -18.81 4.86 -20.51
N ARG A 532 -19.64 5.34 -21.44
CA ARG A 532 -21.07 5.62 -21.17
C ARG A 532 -21.85 4.35 -20.86
N VAL A 533 -21.61 3.30 -21.64
CA VAL A 533 -22.22 1.98 -21.41
C VAL A 533 -21.74 1.40 -20.09
N ARG A 534 -20.42 1.44 -19.83
CA ARG A 534 -19.83 0.97 -18.58
C ARG A 534 -20.40 1.69 -17.38
N LYS A 535 -20.52 3.02 -17.42
CA LYS A 535 -21.11 3.85 -16.36
C LYS A 535 -22.57 3.49 -16.08
N HIS A 536 -23.39 3.31 -17.12
CA HIS A 536 -24.78 2.90 -16.98
C HIS A 536 -24.90 1.52 -16.32
N VAL A 537 -24.18 0.53 -16.85
CA VAL A 537 -24.20 -0.85 -16.31
C VAL A 537 -23.62 -0.91 -14.91
N ARG A 538 -22.57 -0.14 -14.61
CA ARG A 538 -21.97 -0.01 -13.29
C ARG A 538 -22.98 0.49 -12.28
N SER A 539 -23.76 1.54 -12.58
CA SER A 539 -24.78 2.05 -11.66
C SER A 539 -25.75 0.95 -11.27
N ILE A 540 -26.32 0.25 -12.26
CA ILE A 540 -27.33 -0.80 -12.03
C ILE A 540 -26.72 -1.99 -11.30
N PHE A 541 -25.49 -2.39 -11.67
CA PHE A 541 -24.81 -3.51 -11.02
C PHE A 541 -24.46 -3.18 -9.57
N MET A 542 -23.91 -2.00 -9.27
CA MET A 542 -23.52 -1.63 -7.91
C MET A 542 -24.72 -1.46 -6.97
N ASP A 543 -25.86 -1.00 -7.50
CA ASP A 543 -27.10 -0.84 -6.74
C ASP A 543 -27.82 -2.18 -6.50
N GLY A 544 -27.76 -3.10 -7.47
CA GLY A 544 -28.51 -4.36 -7.45
C GLY A 544 -27.73 -5.61 -7.05
N ALA A 545 -26.39 -5.59 -7.09
CA ALA A 545 -25.58 -6.77 -6.83
C ALA A 545 -25.58 -7.17 -5.36
N VAL A 546 -25.44 -8.48 -5.14
CA VAL A 546 -25.40 -9.07 -3.80
C VAL A 546 -24.22 -10.01 -3.64
N VAL A 547 -23.69 -10.06 -2.41
CA VAL A 547 -22.66 -11.00 -1.98
C VAL A 547 -23.34 -12.25 -1.40
N THR A 548 -22.82 -13.42 -1.72
CA THR A 548 -23.19 -14.71 -1.10
C THR A 548 -21.92 -15.49 -0.78
N THR A 549 -21.85 -16.09 0.41
CA THR A 549 -20.76 -16.95 0.86
C THR A 549 -21.28 -18.37 1.08
N ILE A 550 -20.49 -19.35 0.64
CA ILE A 550 -20.78 -20.78 0.82
C ILE A 550 -19.50 -21.44 1.36
N PRO A 551 -19.57 -22.23 2.44
CA PRO A 551 -18.38 -22.88 2.96
C PRO A 551 -17.91 -24.00 2.04
N THR A 552 -16.60 -24.08 1.81
CA THR A 552 -15.99 -25.21 1.09
C THR A 552 -16.06 -26.48 1.94
N ALA A 553 -15.70 -27.63 1.37
CA ALA A 553 -15.59 -28.87 2.14
C ALA A 553 -14.61 -28.75 3.33
N SER A 554 -13.56 -27.93 3.19
CA SER A 554 -12.62 -27.60 4.26
C SER A 554 -13.22 -26.61 5.27
N GLY A 555 -13.81 -25.51 4.78
CA GLY A 555 -14.43 -24.51 5.65
C GLY A 555 -15.60 -25.04 6.47
N SER A 556 -16.35 -26.01 5.94
CA SER A 556 -17.43 -26.65 6.68
C SER A 556 -16.95 -27.38 7.94
N LYS A 557 -15.76 -27.99 7.88
CA LYS A 557 -15.13 -28.71 9.00
C LYS A 557 -14.37 -27.78 9.95
N THR A 558 -13.72 -26.76 9.40
CA THR A 558 -12.80 -25.88 10.14
C THR A 558 -13.53 -24.76 10.87
N ILE A 559 -14.55 -24.16 10.23
CA ILE A 559 -15.29 -23.03 10.79
C ILE A 559 -16.36 -23.59 11.74
N ASP A 560 -16.04 -23.68 13.02
CA ASP A 560 -16.97 -23.97 14.11
C ASP A 560 -17.65 -22.69 14.62
N SER A 561 -18.36 -22.78 15.76
CA SER A 561 -19.08 -21.65 16.36
C SER A 561 -18.18 -20.59 17.00
N PHE A 562 -16.90 -20.90 17.27
CA PHE A 562 -15.95 -20.00 17.92
C PHE A 562 -14.88 -19.47 16.95
N HIS A 563 -14.82 -20.00 15.73
CA HIS A 563 -13.93 -19.54 14.69
C HIS A 563 -14.20 -18.07 14.32
N GLN A 564 -13.15 -17.31 14.03
CA GLN A 564 -13.22 -15.90 13.59
C GLN A 564 -14.11 -15.65 12.35
N PHE A 565 -14.45 -16.70 11.59
CA PHE A 565 -15.25 -16.62 10.36
C PHE A 565 -16.68 -17.14 10.54
N ALA A 566 -17.08 -17.52 11.76
CA ALA A 566 -18.40 -18.08 12.04
C ALA A 566 -19.54 -17.16 11.56
N GLY A 567 -19.40 -15.85 11.78
CA GLY A 567 -20.40 -14.84 11.41
C GLY A 567 -20.58 -14.62 9.91
N VAL A 568 -19.63 -15.08 9.08
CA VAL A 568 -19.68 -14.92 7.61
C VAL A 568 -19.75 -16.25 6.86
N LYS A 569 -19.90 -17.37 7.59
CA LYS A 569 -19.93 -18.73 7.03
C LYS A 569 -21.08 -18.93 6.04
N TRP A 570 -22.25 -18.36 6.34
CA TRP A 570 -23.48 -18.52 5.58
C TRP A 570 -24.15 -17.17 5.35
N LEU A 571 -23.62 -16.41 4.40
CA LEU A 571 -24.17 -15.12 4.02
C LEU A 571 -24.89 -15.29 2.68
N LYS A 572 -26.17 -14.88 2.60
CA LYS A 572 -26.99 -15.05 1.41
C LYS A 572 -27.55 -13.72 0.96
N ASN A 573 -27.28 -13.37 -0.29
CA ASN A 573 -27.82 -12.20 -0.97
C ASN A 573 -27.69 -10.89 -0.16
N LYS A 574 -26.54 -10.65 0.50
CA LYS A 574 -26.33 -9.36 1.19
C LYS A 574 -26.01 -8.28 0.15
N PRO A 575 -26.81 -7.19 0.06
CA PRO A 575 -26.53 -6.08 -0.85
C PRO A 575 -25.18 -5.39 -0.59
N LEU A 576 -24.57 -4.82 -1.63
CA LEU A 576 -23.27 -4.13 -1.50
C LEU A 576 -23.29 -2.92 -0.55
N ASN A 577 -24.42 -2.22 -0.46
CA ASN A 577 -24.59 -1.03 0.39
C ASN A 577 -24.78 -1.35 1.89
N GLU A 578 -25.05 -2.61 2.25
CA GLU A 578 -25.16 -3.05 3.65
C GLU A 578 -23.80 -3.44 4.27
N PHE A 579 -22.72 -3.40 3.49
CA PHE A 579 -21.35 -3.53 4.01
C PHE A 579 -20.86 -2.16 4.49
N GLN A 580 -21.18 -1.83 5.74
CA GLN A 580 -20.83 -0.56 6.38
C GLN A 580 -19.65 -0.67 7.35
N ASP A 581 -19.05 -1.86 7.48
CA ASP A 581 -18.02 -2.20 8.46
C ASP A 581 -16.89 -3.03 7.82
N ALA A 582 -16.02 -3.58 8.67
CA ALA A 582 -14.91 -4.44 8.25
C ALA A 582 -15.32 -5.86 7.80
N GLN A 583 -16.61 -6.21 7.80
CA GLN A 583 -17.07 -7.59 7.54
C GLN A 583 -16.58 -8.13 6.20
N TRP A 584 -16.50 -7.28 5.16
CA TRP A 584 -15.99 -7.69 3.85
C TRP A 584 -14.55 -8.22 3.91
N LEU A 585 -13.68 -7.64 4.74
CA LEU A 585 -12.29 -8.09 4.85
C LEU A 585 -12.19 -9.47 5.52
N ILE A 586 -13.12 -9.80 6.41
CA ILE A 586 -13.25 -11.14 7.01
C ILE A 586 -13.65 -12.16 5.92
N ILE A 587 -14.61 -11.80 5.07
CA ILE A 587 -15.03 -12.63 3.92
C ILE A 587 -13.86 -12.85 2.97
N GLN A 588 -13.15 -11.77 2.61
CA GLN A 588 -12.00 -11.84 1.71
C GLN A 588 -10.90 -12.74 2.28
N LYS A 589 -10.56 -12.59 3.57
CA LYS A 589 -9.56 -13.45 4.23
C LYS A 589 -9.98 -14.93 4.22
N ALA A 590 -11.25 -15.21 4.49
CA ALA A 590 -11.77 -16.58 4.46
C ALA A 590 -11.79 -17.20 3.04
N GLU A 591 -12.00 -16.40 2.00
CA GLU A 591 -11.86 -16.80 0.59
C GLU A 591 -10.39 -17.10 0.24
N GLU A 592 -9.47 -16.23 0.67
CA GLU A 592 -8.02 -16.41 0.46
C GLU A 592 -7.48 -17.67 1.16
N GLU A 593 -8.00 -17.99 2.35
CA GLU A 593 -7.72 -19.24 3.08
C GLU A 593 -8.45 -20.46 2.49
N LYS A 594 -9.23 -20.28 1.40
CA LYS A 594 -10.00 -21.33 0.71
C LYS A 594 -11.04 -22.02 1.60
N LEU A 595 -11.49 -21.34 2.66
CA LEU A 595 -12.53 -21.84 3.57
C LEU A 595 -13.93 -21.47 3.07
N LEU A 596 -14.07 -20.34 2.38
CA LEU A 596 -15.33 -19.92 1.76
C LEU A 596 -15.17 -19.74 0.25
N GLU A 597 -16.25 -20.03 -0.49
CA GLU A 597 -16.47 -19.59 -1.86
C GLU A 597 -17.35 -18.34 -1.83
N VAL A 598 -16.96 -17.30 -2.55
CA VAL A 598 -17.64 -15.99 -2.55
C VAL A 598 -18.10 -15.65 -3.95
N THR A 599 -19.39 -15.33 -4.09
CA THR A 599 -19.98 -14.90 -5.36
C THR A 599 -20.58 -13.52 -5.22
N ILE A 600 -20.29 -12.62 -6.17
CA ILE A 600 -20.95 -11.33 -6.32
C ILE A 600 -21.71 -11.35 -7.64
N LYS A 601 -23.03 -11.21 -7.59
CA LYS A 601 -23.87 -11.23 -8.79
C LYS A 601 -25.17 -10.47 -8.59
N LEU A 602 -25.84 -10.17 -9.69
CA LEU A 602 -27.22 -9.73 -9.66
C LEU A 602 -28.12 -10.90 -9.21
N PRO A 603 -28.96 -10.73 -8.18
CA PRO A 603 -29.73 -11.82 -7.58
C PRO A 603 -30.88 -12.32 -8.46
N GLU A 604 -31.41 -11.47 -9.33
CA GLU A 604 -32.57 -11.77 -10.17
C GLU A 604 -32.14 -11.96 -11.63
N GLU A 605 -32.33 -13.17 -12.17
CA GLU A 605 -32.16 -13.43 -13.61
C GLU A 605 -33.03 -12.48 -14.46
N LYS A 606 -34.22 -12.13 -13.95
CA LYS A 606 -35.11 -11.16 -14.58
C LYS A 606 -34.51 -9.75 -14.69
N LEU A 607 -33.69 -9.32 -13.73
CA LEU A 607 -33.03 -8.02 -13.81
C LEU A 607 -31.95 -8.02 -14.90
N VAL A 608 -31.21 -9.13 -15.02
CA VAL A 608 -30.22 -9.31 -16.09
C VAL A 608 -30.91 -9.33 -17.46
N GLU A 609 -31.99 -10.10 -17.58
CA GLU A 609 -32.80 -10.16 -18.81
C GLU A 609 -33.41 -8.81 -19.15
N LYS A 610 -33.95 -8.10 -18.15
CA LYS A 610 -34.50 -6.76 -18.33
C LYS A 610 -33.43 -5.77 -18.79
N LEU A 611 -32.26 -5.76 -18.16
CA LEU A 611 -31.14 -4.89 -18.55
C LEU A 611 -30.73 -5.11 -20.01
N ILE A 612 -30.65 -6.38 -20.45
CA ILE A 612 -30.32 -6.73 -21.83
C ILE A 612 -31.49 -6.39 -22.78
N ALA A 613 -32.73 -6.53 -22.33
CA ALA A 613 -33.92 -6.16 -23.09
C ALA A 613 -34.01 -4.64 -23.30
N ASP A 614 -33.81 -3.86 -22.23
CA ASP A 614 -33.77 -2.40 -22.23
C ASP A 614 -32.65 -1.90 -23.16
N ALA A 615 -31.45 -2.52 -23.10
CA ALA A 615 -30.38 -2.26 -24.08
C ALA A 615 -30.78 -2.62 -25.52
N GLY A 616 -31.58 -3.67 -25.69
CA GLY A 616 -32.15 -4.09 -26.96
C GLY A 616 -33.11 -3.06 -27.58
N GLU A 617 -33.84 -2.29 -26.78
CA GLU A 617 -34.73 -1.22 -27.27
C GLU A 617 -33.95 -0.13 -28.03
N TYR A 618 -32.71 0.12 -27.64
CA TYR A 618 -31.85 1.14 -28.26
C TYR A 618 -30.90 0.60 -29.33
N TYR A 619 -30.58 -0.70 -29.30
CA TYR A 619 -29.60 -1.31 -30.23
C TYR A 619 -30.24 -2.09 -31.39
N LEU A 620 -31.52 -2.45 -31.31
CA LEU A 620 -32.20 -3.20 -32.37
C LEU A 620 -32.92 -2.28 -33.37
N SER A 621 -33.08 -2.76 -34.60
CA SER A 621 -33.90 -2.09 -35.62
C SER A 621 -35.36 -2.48 -35.47
N ASP A 622 -36.27 -1.54 -35.78
CA ASP A 622 -37.72 -1.76 -35.85
C ASP A 622 -38.15 -2.39 -37.19
N GLY A 623 -37.20 -2.65 -38.09
CA GLY A 623 -37.42 -3.26 -39.39
C GLY A 623 -38.08 -4.64 -39.31
N VAL A 624 -39.16 -4.84 -40.07
CA VAL A 624 -39.92 -6.10 -40.11
C VAL A 624 -39.52 -7.05 -41.26
N SER A 625 -38.59 -6.63 -42.12
CA SER A 625 -38.14 -7.40 -43.29
C SER A 625 -37.41 -8.69 -42.88
N LYS A 626 -37.32 -9.68 -43.79
CA LYS A 626 -36.56 -10.92 -43.52
C LYS A 626 -35.08 -10.61 -43.22
N SER A 627 -34.48 -9.68 -43.95
CA SER A 627 -33.10 -9.24 -43.71
C SER A 627 -32.97 -8.58 -42.32
N ALA A 628 -33.86 -7.65 -41.99
CA ALA A 628 -33.87 -6.96 -40.70
C ALA A 628 -33.95 -7.92 -39.51
N LYS A 629 -34.77 -8.97 -39.61
CA LYS A 629 -34.86 -10.03 -38.58
C LYS A 629 -33.54 -10.76 -38.40
N LEU A 630 -32.87 -11.14 -39.49
CA LEU A 630 -31.57 -11.82 -39.45
C LEU A 630 -30.47 -10.91 -38.86
N TRP A 631 -30.48 -9.61 -39.19
CA TRP A 631 -29.57 -8.63 -38.58
C TRP A 631 -29.83 -8.46 -37.08
N ASN A 632 -31.10 -8.36 -36.67
CA ASN A 632 -31.48 -8.28 -35.27
C ASN A 632 -31.08 -9.53 -34.45
N GLU A 633 -31.11 -10.73 -35.04
CA GLU A 633 -30.58 -11.93 -34.39
C GLU A 633 -29.08 -11.78 -34.07
N GLN A 634 -28.31 -11.23 -35.00
CA GLN A 634 -26.88 -10.98 -34.76
C GLN A 634 -26.65 -9.90 -33.70
N ARG A 635 -27.42 -8.80 -33.72
CA ARG A 635 -27.35 -7.72 -32.72
C ARG A 635 -27.65 -8.22 -31.31
N LYS A 636 -28.63 -9.10 -31.15
CA LYS A 636 -28.92 -9.75 -29.85
C LYS A 636 -27.73 -10.56 -29.33
N LEU A 637 -27.08 -11.31 -30.21
CA LEU A 637 -25.87 -12.08 -29.84
C LEU A 637 -24.72 -11.15 -29.43
N ILE A 638 -24.56 -9.99 -30.08
CA ILE A 638 -23.56 -8.97 -29.69
C ILE A 638 -23.82 -8.47 -28.27
N LEU A 639 -25.07 -8.09 -27.96
CA LEU A 639 -25.43 -7.63 -26.60
C LEU A 639 -25.18 -8.73 -25.56
N ILE A 640 -25.60 -9.96 -25.83
CA ILE A 640 -25.37 -11.09 -24.91
C ILE A 640 -23.87 -11.28 -24.65
N GLU A 641 -23.05 -11.27 -25.69
CA GLU A 641 -21.59 -11.39 -25.55
C GLU A 641 -20.99 -10.21 -24.77
N ALA A 642 -21.38 -8.97 -25.10
CA ALA A 642 -20.93 -7.75 -24.43
C ALA A 642 -21.18 -7.77 -22.92
N PHE A 643 -22.42 -8.12 -22.53
CA PHE A 643 -22.84 -8.11 -21.13
C PHE A 643 -22.27 -9.29 -20.33
N HIS A 644 -22.44 -10.53 -20.81
CA HIS A 644 -22.03 -11.71 -20.04
C HIS A 644 -20.53 -11.99 -20.08
N THR A 645 -19.86 -11.72 -21.19
CA THR A 645 -18.43 -12.08 -21.36
C THR A 645 -17.52 -10.99 -20.83
N PHE A 646 -17.91 -9.72 -20.92
CA PHE A 646 -17.04 -8.59 -20.61
C PHE A 646 -17.56 -7.72 -19.48
N LEU A 647 -18.77 -7.17 -19.58
CA LEU A 647 -19.25 -6.16 -18.62
C LEU A 647 -19.50 -6.76 -17.23
N PHE A 648 -20.31 -7.82 -17.07
CA PHE A 648 -20.59 -8.38 -15.73
C PHE A 648 -19.35 -8.89 -14.99
N PRO A 649 -18.42 -9.63 -15.63
CA PRO A 649 -17.18 -10.02 -14.96
C PRO A 649 -16.30 -8.82 -14.57
N SER A 650 -16.33 -7.74 -15.36
CA SER A 650 -15.65 -6.49 -15.00
C SER A 650 -16.32 -5.82 -13.80
N MET A 651 -17.64 -5.71 -13.79
CA MET A 651 -18.39 -5.10 -12.69
C MET A 651 -18.27 -5.88 -11.38
N GLU A 652 -18.18 -7.21 -11.45
CA GLU A 652 -17.89 -8.05 -10.29
C GLU A 652 -16.54 -7.68 -9.64
N LYS A 653 -15.50 -7.55 -10.47
CA LYS A 653 -14.16 -7.16 -9.99
C LYS A 653 -14.17 -5.76 -9.39
N GLU A 654 -14.84 -4.81 -10.04
CA GLU A 654 -15.01 -3.45 -9.52
C GLU A 654 -15.77 -3.46 -8.18
N ALA A 655 -16.79 -4.30 -8.02
CA ALA A 655 -17.54 -4.42 -6.77
C ALA A 655 -16.66 -4.96 -5.64
N ARG A 656 -15.81 -5.96 -5.91
CA ARG A 656 -14.83 -6.46 -4.93
C ARG A 656 -13.86 -5.36 -4.49
N LEU A 657 -13.35 -4.57 -5.43
CA LEU A 657 -12.45 -3.44 -5.14
C LEU A 657 -13.16 -2.37 -4.30
N LEU A 658 -14.39 -2.02 -4.66
CA LEU A 658 -15.22 -1.06 -3.93
C LEU A 658 -15.43 -1.49 -2.47
N LEU A 659 -15.86 -2.74 -2.24
CA LEU A 659 -16.06 -3.27 -0.90
C LEU A 659 -14.75 -3.28 -0.09
N SER A 660 -13.63 -3.64 -0.74
CA SER A 660 -12.31 -3.65 -0.11
C SER A 660 -11.88 -2.25 0.31
N SER A 661 -12.06 -1.26 -0.56
CA SER A 661 -11.74 0.14 -0.30
C SER A 661 -12.61 0.72 0.83
N ARG A 662 -13.92 0.46 0.81
CA ARG A 662 -14.86 0.90 1.86
C ARG A 662 -14.50 0.31 3.23
N ALA A 663 -14.28 -1.01 3.29
CA ALA A 663 -13.95 -1.68 4.55
C ALA A 663 -12.61 -1.22 5.13
N LYS A 664 -11.59 -1.00 4.28
CA LYS A 664 -10.30 -0.42 4.73
C LYS A 664 -10.44 1.01 5.23
N THR A 665 -11.19 1.84 4.53
CA THR A 665 -11.46 3.24 4.94
C THR A 665 -12.16 3.27 6.30
N TRP A 666 -13.13 2.39 6.50
CA TRP A 666 -13.83 2.25 7.79
C TRP A 666 -12.88 1.80 8.90
N LEU A 667 -12.03 0.80 8.67
CA LEU A 667 -11.05 0.34 9.66
C LEU A 667 -10.04 1.43 10.05
N LEU A 668 -9.56 2.21 9.09
CA LEU A 668 -8.65 3.32 9.36
C LEU A 668 -9.31 4.37 10.25
N TRP A 669 -10.59 4.64 10.01
CA TRP A 669 -11.36 5.53 10.86
C TRP A 669 -11.54 4.96 12.27
N ASP A 670 -11.90 3.67 12.40
CA ASP A 670 -12.08 3.01 13.69
C ASP A 670 -10.78 2.98 14.50
N TYR A 671 -9.66 2.57 13.88
CA TYR A 671 -8.34 2.58 14.50
C TYR A 671 -7.90 4.00 14.88
N GLY A 672 -8.14 4.97 14.01
CA GLY A 672 -7.89 6.38 14.29
C GLY A 672 -8.68 6.87 15.51
N MET A 673 -9.94 6.46 15.64
CA MET A 673 -10.80 6.79 16.79
C MET A 673 -10.31 6.12 18.08
N GLN A 674 -9.96 4.84 18.03
CA GLN A 674 -9.42 4.13 19.19
C GLN A 674 -8.10 4.72 19.67
N LEU A 675 -7.22 5.12 18.74
CA LEU A 675 -5.98 5.82 19.05
C LEU A 675 -6.28 7.21 19.64
N TRP A 676 -7.17 7.97 19.01
CA TRP A 676 -7.60 9.28 19.49
C TRP A 676 -8.10 9.24 20.93
N ASN A 677 -8.96 8.28 21.25
CA ASN A 677 -9.49 8.07 22.60
C ASN A 677 -8.41 7.73 23.63
N LYS A 678 -7.26 7.20 23.21
CA LYS A 678 -6.11 6.93 24.10
C LYS A 678 -5.21 8.16 24.26
N VAL A 679 -4.97 8.93 23.19
CA VAL A 679 -4.03 10.07 23.20
C VAL A 679 -4.67 11.39 23.65
N SER A 680 -6.00 11.52 23.56
CA SER A 680 -6.74 12.72 23.98
C SER A 680 -7.09 12.73 25.48
N VAL A 681 -6.69 11.70 26.23
CA VAL A 681 -6.91 11.64 27.68
C VAL A 681 -6.06 12.70 28.37
N ALA A 682 -6.71 13.60 29.10
CA ALA A 682 -6.01 14.60 29.89
C ALA A 682 -5.15 13.95 31.00
N PRO A 683 -4.00 14.55 31.36
CA PRO A 683 -3.21 14.09 32.50
C PRO A 683 -4.05 14.02 33.79
N PHE A 684 -3.80 13.01 34.62
CA PHE A 684 -4.47 12.85 35.91
C PHE A 684 -4.27 14.10 36.78
N GLN A 685 -5.36 14.61 37.37
CA GLN A 685 -5.32 15.73 38.29
C GLN A 685 -5.57 15.24 39.72
N ALA A 686 -4.63 15.51 40.63
CA ALA A 686 -4.80 15.20 42.04
C ALA A 686 -5.93 16.05 42.65
N LYS A 687 -6.91 15.40 43.28
CA LYS A 687 -7.99 16.10 44.00
C LYS A 687 -7.45 16.64 45.33
N HIS A 688 -6.93 17.87 45.34
CA HIS A 688 -6.69 18.57 46.61
C HIS A 688 -7.93 19.35 47.03
N ASN A 689 -8.44 19.08 48.24
CA ASN A 689 -9.52 19.82 48.90
C ASN A 689 -9.07 21.19 49.45
N VAL A 690 -8.15 21.89 48.78
CA VAL A 690 -7.68 23.21 49.23
C VAL A 690 -8.32 24.27 48.36
N ALA A 691 -9.29 24.97 48.94
CA ALA A 691 -10.18 25.93 48.31
C ALA A 691 -9.52 27.25 47.84
N ASP A 692 -8.21 27.30 47.54
CA ASP A 692 -7.57 28.60 47.26
C ASP A 692 -6.25 28.60 46.45
N SER A 693 -5.99 27.61 45.60
CA SER A 693 -4.86 27.71 44.65
C SER A 693 -5.29 27.39 43.23
N ASN A 694 -5.34 28.42 42.39
CA ASN A 694 -5.48 28.33 40.92
C ASN A 694 -4.30 27.62 40.21
N GLU A 695 -3.36 27.02 40.95
CA GLU A 695 -2.27 26.21 40.41
C GLU A 695 -2.67 24.74 40.38
N LYS A 696 -2.89 24.21 39.17
CA LYS A 696 -2.96 22.77 38.93
C LYS A 696 -1.58 22.17 39.20
N THR A 697 -1.34 21.65 40.40
CA THR A 697 -0.08 20.97 40.72
C THR A 697 0.01 19.66 39.94
N THR A 698 1.08 19.46 39.16
CA THR A 698 1.33 18.18 38.48
C THR A 698 1.64 17.10 39.53
N PRO A 699 0.97 15.93 39.47
CA PRO A 699 1.07 14.93 40.53
C PRO A 699 2.42 14.21 40.46
N ARG A 700 3.09 14.07 41.61
CA ARG A 700 4.11 13.03 41.82
C ARG A 700 3.47 11.64 41.74
N VAL A 701 4.07 10.73 40.97
CA VAL A 701 3.49 9.43 40.64
C VAL A 701 4.37 8.31 41.19
N MET A 702 3.77 7.38 41.93
CA MET A 702 4.42 6.09 42.19
C MET A 702 3.85 5.05 41.22
N ALA A 703 4.65 4.58 40.27
CA ALA A 703 4.27 3.52 39.36
C ALA A 703 4.68 2.16 39.93
N CYS A 704 3.79 1.18 39.87
CA CYS A 704 4.06 -0.20 40.23
C CYS A 704 3.84 -1.09 39.00
N CYS A 705 4.84 -1.90 38.64
CA CYS A 705 4.70 -2.92 37.63
C CYS A 705 4.91 -4.31 38.25
N TRP A 706 4.08 -5.25 37.83
CA TRP A 706 4.20 -6.66 38.20
C TRP A 706 4.16 -7.53 36.95
N GLY A 707 5.11 -8.47 36.83
CA GLY A 707 5.23 -9.33 35.65
C GLY A 707 6.22 -10.48 35.84
N PRO A 708 6.50 -11.25 34.77
CA PRO A 708 7.43 -12.39 34.81
C PRO A 708 8.91 -11.99 34.93
N GLY A 709 9.22 -10.69 34.95
CA GLY A 709 10.58 -10.17 35.05
C GLY A 709 11.26 -10.46 36.39
N LYS A 710 12.58 -10.28 36.43
CA LYS A 710 13.39 -10.31 37.65
C LYS A 710 13.94 -8.90 37.92
N PRO A 711 13.51 -8.19 38.97
CA PRO A 711 12.57 -8.61 40.01
C PRO A 711 11.09 -8.50 39.58
N PRO A 712 10.20 -9.37 40.11
CA PRO A 712 8.82 -9.49 39.65
C PRO A 712 7.92 -8.32 40.01
N THR A 713 8.20 -7.61 41.11
CA THR A 713 7.47 -6.40 41.50
C THR A 713 8.44 -5.24 41.65
N THR A 714 8.25 -4.19 40.86
CA THR A 714 9.07 -2.98 40.92
C THR A 714 8.18 -1.76 41.08
N PHE A 715 8.55 -0.91 42.03
CA PHE A 715 7.98 0.42 42.24
C PHE A 715 8.98 1.46 41.73
N VAL A 716 8.48 2.44 40.99
CA VAL A 716 9.25 3.56 40.46
C VAL A 716 8.57 4.83 40.93
N MET A 717 9.33 5.69 41.62
CA MET A 717 8.85 7.01 42.01
C MET A 717 9.22 8.02 40.92
N LEU A 718 8.23 8.75 40.43
CA LEU A 718 8.38 9.83 39.47
C LEU A 718 8.03 11.17 40.12
N ASP A 719 8.83 12.18 39.84
CA ASP A 719 8.57 13.53 40.29
C ASP A 719 7.45 14.21 39.47
N SER A 720 7.24 15.51 39.69
CA SER A 720 6.25 16.32 38.98
C SER A 720 6.58 16.59 37.50
N PHE A 721 7.82 16.32 37.07
CA PHE A 721 8.30 16.43 35.69
C PHE A 721 8.30 15.08 34.96
N GLY A 722 8.08 13.98 35.68
CA GLY A 722 8.12 12.62 35.14
C GLY A 722 9.52 12.00 35.18
N GLU A 723 10.46 12.59 35.91
CA GLU A 723 11.81 12.06 36.10
C GLU A 723 11.82 11.00 37.20
N VAL A 724 12.64 9.97 37.02
CA VAL A 724 12.79 8.90 38.01
C VAL A 724 13.57 9.42 39.21
N ILE A 725 12.93 9.42 40.38
CA ILE A 725 13.57 9.78 41.65
C ILE A 725 14.21 8.55 42.29
N ASP A 726 13.46 7.45 42.37
CA ASP A 726 13.85 6.28 43.15
C ASP A 726 13.15 5.01 42.65
N ILE A 727 13.76 3.85 42.89
CA ILE A 727 13.27 2.54 42.46
C ILE A 727 13.34 1.55 43.63
N LEU A 728 12.21 0.90 43.92
CA LEU A 728 12.11 -0.14 44.94
C LEU A 728 11.70 -1.48 44.33
N HIS A 729 12.53 -2.49 44.57
CA HIS A 729 12.22 -3.88 44.23
C HIS A 729 11.62 -4.62 45.43
N ALA A 730 10.37 -5.05 45.29
CA ALA A 730 9.54 -5.68 46.32
C ALA A 730 9.00 -7.04 45.85
N SER A 731 9.92 -7.92 45.47
CA SER A 731 9.63 -9.21 44.83
C SER A 731 8.70 -10.13 45.64
N SER A 732 8.69 -9.98 46.96
CA SER A 732 7.96 -10.85 47.89
C SER A 732 6.53 -10.37 48.15
N LEU A 733 6.17 -9.15 47.71
CA LEU A 733 4.89 -8.52 48.03
C LEU A 733 3.69 -9.34 47.51
N ASN A 734 3.83 -9.93 46.32
CA ASN A 734 2.79 -10.74 45.70
C ASN A 734 2.89 -12.25 46.05
N LEU A 735 3.82 -12.66 46.93
CA LEU A 735 3.89 -14.05 47.38
C LEU A 735 2.63 -14.41 48.18
N ARG A 736 2.16 -15.64 47.98
CA ARG A 736 0.96 -16.19 48.62
C ARG A 736 1.20 -17.50 49.35
N GLY A 737 2.45 -17.96 49.40
CA GLY A 737 2.78 -19.19 50.09
C GLY A 737 2.66 -19.07 51.61
N GLN A 738 2.39 -20.19 52.26
CA GLN A 738 2.13 -20.27 53.70
C GLN A 738 3.40 -20.55 54.52
N SER A 739 4.58 -20.60 53.87
CA SER A 739 5.83 -20.79 54.59
C SER A 739 6.13 -19.60 55.49
N VAL A 740 6.64 -19.87 56.69
CA VAL A 740 7.06 -18.84 57.66
C VAL A 740 8.07 -17.88 57.01
N TYR A 741 8.96 -18.39 56.16
CA TYR A 741 9.95 -17.59 55.44
C TYR A 741 9.32 -16.63 54.41
N GLU A 742 8.30 -17.08 53.68
CA GLU A 742 7.60 -16.27 52.67
C GLU A 742 6.74 -15.19 53.34
N GLN A 743 6.08 -15.53 54.46
CA GLN A 743 5.32 -14.55 55.26
C GLN A 743 6.24 -13.46 55.83
N GLN A 744 7.43 -13.83 56.31
CA GLN A 744 8.41 -12.86 56.80
C GLN A 744 8.94 -11.97 55.67
N SER A 745 9.25 -12.57 54.50
CA SER A 745 9.73 -11.82 53.34
C SER A 745 8.67 -10.85 52.80
N LYS A 746 7.40 -11.27 52.77
CA LYS A 746 6.26 -10.38 52.42
C LYS A 746 6.15 -9.21 53.39
N LYS A 747 6.20 -9.46 54.70
CA LYS A 747 6.15 -8.39 55.72
C LYS A 747 7.30 -7.39 55.60
N ASN A 748 8.51 -7.87 55.30
CA ASN A 748 9.67 -7.01 55.09
C ASN A 748 9.45 -6.11 53.87
N ASP A 749 8.97 -6.65 52.75
CA ASP A 749 8.68 -5.86 51.54
C ASP A 749 7.50 -4.89 51.75
N GLN A 750 6.47 -5.28 52.51
CA GLN A 750 5.39 -4.36 52.91
C GLN A 750 5.93 -3.16 53.71
N GLN A 751 6.82 -3.39 54.67
CA GLN A 751 7.44 -2.30 55.43
C GLN A 751 8.32 -1.39 54.55
N ARG A 752 9.03 -1.97 53.58
CA ARG A 752 9.85 -1.21 52.62
C ARG A 752 8.98 -0.34 51.72
N VAL A 753 7.86 -0.88 51.21
CA VAL A 753 6.90 -0.12 50.39
C VAL A 753 6.24 0.98 51.22
N HIS A 754 5.82 0.69 52.45
CA HIS A 754 5.28 1.70 53.36
C HIS A 754 6.28 2.84 53.61
N LYS A 755 7.54 2.51 53.90
CA LYS A 755 8.61 3.50 54.04
C LYS A 755 8.80 4.32 52.77
N PHE A 756 8.81 3.67 51.61
CA PHE A 756 8.97 4.32 50.31
C PHE A 756 7.83 5.32 50.02
N ILE A 757 6.58 4.97 50.34
CA ILE A 757 5.43 5.88 50.22
C ILE A 757 5.55 7.06 51.19
N MET A 758 6.00 6.82 52.43
CA MET A 758 6.19 7.88 53.43
C MET A 758 7.30 8.85 53.08
N ASP A 759 8.41 8.35 52.54
CA ASP A 759 9.58 9.15 52.17
C ASP A 759 9.27 10.04 50.95
N HIS A 760 8.55 9.51 49.95
CA HIS A 760 8.31 10.20 48.67
C HIS A 760 6.95 10.89 48.54
N GLN A 761 5.97 10.54 49.37
CA GLN A 761 4.61 11.10 49.40
C GLN A 761 3.98 11.24 47.99
N PRO A 762 3.77 10.14 47.25
CA PRO A 762 3.14 10.19 45.94
C PRO A 762 1.70 10.70 46.04
N HIS A 763 1.27 11.48 45.04
CA HIS A 763 -0.12 11.96 44.95
C HIS A 763 -1.03 10.91 44.33
N VAL A 764 -0.46 10.03 43.49
CA VAL A 764 -1.17 8.94 42.83
C VAL A 764 -0.27 7.72 42.72
N VAL A 765 -0.88 6.54 42.89
CA VAL A 765 -0.24 5.26 42.67
C VAL A 765 -0.85 4.60 41.44
N VAL A 766 -0.02 4.28 40.45
CA VAL A 766 -0.45 3.67 39.19
C VAL A 766 0.05 2.23 39.15
N LEU A 767 -0.87 1.28 38.99
CA LEU A 767 -0.53 -0.14 38.87
C LEU A 767 -0.69 -0.61 37.43
N GLY A 768 0.39 -1.10 36.82
CA GLY A 768 0.35 -1.82 35.55
C GLY A 768 -0.30 -3.19 35.73
N ALA A 769 -1.44 -3.41 35.08
CA ALA A 769 -2.18 -4.67 35.16
C ALA A 769 -1.80 -5.61 34.00
N ALA A 770 -1.13 -6.72 34.31
CA ALA A 770 -0.77 -7.75 33.33
C ALA A 770 -1.69 -8.99 33.39
N ASN A 771 -2.16 -9.37 34.58
CA ASN A 771 -3.11 -10.48 34.75
C ASN A 771 -3.94 -10.31 36.04
N LEU A 772 -4.76 -11.31 36.37
CA LEU A 772 -5.65 -11.29 37.54
C LEU A 772 -4.88 -11.15 38.87
N SER A 773 -3.60 -11.53 38.96
CA SER A 773 -2.82 -11.37 40.19
C SER A 773 -2.60 -9.90 40.57
N CYS A 774 -2.69 -8.97 39.61
CA CYS A 774 -2.60 -7.53 39.89
C CYS A 774 -3.78 -7.02 40.74
N THR A 775 -4.96 -7.68 40.75
CA THR A 775 -6.08 -7.24 41.61
C THR A 775 -5.73 -7.39 43.09
N ARG A 776 -5.07 -8.49 43.46
CA ARG A 776 -4.60 -8.73 44.83
C ARG A 776 -3.41 -7.85 45.20
N LEU A 777 -2.53 -7.58 44.23
CA LEU A 777 -1.43 -6.63 44.44
C LEU A 777 -1.96 -5.21 44.68
N LYS A 778 -3.05 -4.81 43.99
CA LYS A 778 -3.75 -3.55 44.26
C LYS A 778 -4.28 -3.50 45.69
N GLU A 779 -4.86 -4.59 46.18
CA GLU A 779 -5.31 -4.71 47.58
C GLU A 779 -4.11 -4.59 48.55
N ASP A 780 -3.02 -5.32 48.31
CA ASP A 780 -1.79 -5.26 49.13
C ASP A 780 -1.12 -3.88 49.13
N ILE A 781 -1.30 -3.06 48.09
CA ILE A 781 -0.80 -1.67 48.01
C ILE A 781 -1.76 -0.69 48.73
N TYR A 782 -3.05 -1.03 48.76
CA TYR A 782 -4.08 -0.20 49.38
C TYR A 782 -4.15 -0.39 50.90
N GLU A 783 -3.94 -1.62 51.38
CA GLU A 783 -3.70 -1.95 52.79
C GLU A 783 -2.38 -1.35 53.32
#